data_AF-A0A8J4SBR5-F1
#
_entry.id   AF-A0A8J4SBR5-F1
#
_cell.length_a   1.000
_cell.length_b   1.000
_cell.length_c   1.000
_cell.angle_alpha   90.00
_cell.angle_beta   90.00
_cell.angle_gamma   90.00
#
_symmetry.space_group_name_H-M   'P 1'
#
loop_
_entity.id
_entity.type
_entity.pdbx_description
1 polymer ?
#
loop_
_entity_poly.entity_id
_entity_poly.type
_entity_poly.pdbx_seq_one_letter_code
_entity_poly.pdbx_strand_id
1 'polypeptide(L)'
;MMLQVERVVGSNIVLARSHQNTKEYVLIGKGLGFAFKGESTVQADDPRIEKRFRLEDREEWGQAQELMKDLDPNVIDISDRIIRLITDQFPGKLNDKIYLALPSHIQFTLYRIRNGMEILNPFLMETKLSFPKEFEIASEAAAMIGEAFGVEVPEDEAGFLTYHVYSSVNHVPVGQLVKVSNVISKLQSIIEEEGGVRFEQGSLSQARLMIHLRFSMERLYQQPMTAPTFAQYVQNEYPLKGQGFTPQVQTGDQVAVGQTLIEFDLNAIASAGYPVITPVIVANAAEQPWESHPESLMLPVATLPAAGILQGLGLLNYEKDIPLGPVIGGFLNQYVAPFLNEGAGAIFGNLALIFAIGVAIGLAGDAVAALSALIAYMVLIRILGAVPGVFGYIPDDVKLDTGVLGGIFAGLLAAYMYKKYHNIKLPDWLGFFSGKRFVPMVTAGSMLVLAILIGMVWSPIQDAIGAFGTWIVGFGGVGSMVFMIANRLLIPLGLHHVLNSIAWFQIGDYTNAAGEVVHGDLTRFFNGDPTAGMFMSGFFPIMMFALPAAALALIHTARPEKRKMVASIFIGAAVASFLTGITEPLEFSFMFAAPLLYVVHAILTGAAALIMYLLNVKLGFAFSAGLIDYLVNMKLSTNPLLMIPVGLAFAVVYYFLFRFMIVKFNLKTPGREDDADDADVPTDASAVAAASADTKAGKVLAGIGGTNNIESIDACITRLRLVVRDDKAINDQALKQLGASGIMRLGGGAVQVIFGTQSEILKDEIKKLM
;
A
#
# COMPACT_ATOMS: atom_id res chain seq x y z
N MET A 1 -41.04 -21.25 -13.13
CA MET A 1 -39.64 -21.69 -12.93
C MET A 1 -39.57 -22.34 -11.56
N MET A 2 -39.03 -23.55 -11.41
CA MET A 2 -38.92 -24.18 -10.08
C MET A 2 -37.66 -23.74 -9.35
N LEU A 3 -37.82 -23.30 -8.10
CA LEU A 3 -36.75 -22.89 -7.20
C LEU A 3 -36.69 -23.88 -6.04
N GLN A 4 -35.51 -24.43 -5.78
CA GLN A 4 -35.28 -25.29 -4.62
C GLN A 4 -35.04 -24.40 -3.39
N VAL A 5 -35.86 -24.56 -2.35
CA VAL A 5 -35.68 -23.81 -1.10
C VAL A 5 -34.45 -24.35 -0.40
N GLU A 6 -33.42 -23.51 -0.26
CA GLU A 6 -32.19 -23.89 0.43
C GLU A 6 -32.30 -23.64 1.93
N ARG A 7 -32.91 -22.51 2.31
CA ARG A 7 -33.00 -22.11 3.70
C ARG A 7 -34.11 -21.08 3.93
N VAL A 8 -34.83 -21.23 5.04
CA VAL A 8 -35.71 -20.19 5.57
C VAL A 8 -34.88 -19.27 6.47
N VAL A 9 -34.84 -17.97 6.14
CA VAL A 9 -34.02 -16.97 6.84
C VAL A 9 -34.83 -16.24 7.92
N GLY A 10 -36.14 -16.07 7.70
CA GLY A 10 -37.04 -15.49 8.68
C GLY A 10 -38.50 -15.69 8.30
N SER A 11 -39.43 -15.14 9.08
CA SER A 11 -40.88 -15.27 8.90
C SER A 11 -41.37 -14.93 7.48
N ASN A 12 -40.66 -14.03 6.79
CA ASN A 12 -41.05 -13.49 5.50
C ASN A 12 -39.99 -13.70 4.39
N ILE A 13 -38.85 -14.32 4.69
CA ILE A 13 -37.69 -14.39 3.77
C ILE A 13 -37.21 -15.83 3.60
N VAL A 14 -37.08 -16.26 2.34
CA VAL A 14 -36.64 -17.60 1.94
C VAL A 14 -35.56 -17.52 0.85
N LEU A 15 -34.47 -18.25 1.03
CA LEU A 15 -33.42 -18.42 0.03
C LEU A 15 -33.74 -19.62 -0.85
N ALA A 16 -33.66 -19.44 -2.17
CA ALA A 16 -33.97 -20.50 -3.11
C ALA A 16 -33.05 -20.50 -4.33
N ARG A 17 -32.69 -21.68 -4.84
CA ARG A 17 -31.81 -21.88 -5.99
C ARG A 17 -32.56 -22.42 -7.20
N SER A 18 -32.31 -21.87 -8.38
CA SER A 18 -32.89 -22.41 -9.62
C SER A 18 -32.18 -23.68 -10.07
N HIS A 19 -32.95 -24.75 -10.32
CA HIS A 19 -32.44 -26.02 -10.84
C HIS A 19 -31.83 -25.92 -12.25
N GLN A 20 -32.26 -24.94 -13.06
CA GLN A 20 -31.85 -24.85 -14.46
C GLN A 20 -30.53 -24.09 -14.64
N ASN A 21 -30.27 -23.08 -13.81
CA ASN A 21 -29.20 -22.12 -14.06
C ASN A 21 -28.18 -22.02 -12.91
N THR A 22 -28.31 -22.83 -11.84
CA THR A 22 -27.51 -22.75 -10.59
C THR A 22 -27.51 -21.37 -9.91
N LYS A 23 -28.41 -20.48 -10.33
CA LYS A 23 -28.55 -19.11 -9.82
C LYS A 23 -29.38 -19.11 -8.54
N GLU A 24 -28.95 -18.31 -7.58
CA GLU A 24 -29.59 -18.15 -6.27
C GLU A 24 -30.48 -16.91 -6.24
N TYR A 25 -31.58 -17.02 -5.48
CA TYR A 25 -32.64 -16.03 -5.40
C TYR A 25 -33.03 -15.80 -3.94
N VAL A 26 -33.34 -14.55 -3.61
CA VAL A 26 -34.00 -14.17 -2.35
C VAL A 26 -35.48 -13.96 -2.64
N LEU A 27 -36.33 -14.70 -1.93
CA LEU A 27 -37.78 -14.63 -2.03
C LEU A 27 -38.34 -13.95 -0.78
N ILE A 28 -39.14 -12.91 -0.96
CA ILE A 28 -39.76 -12.14 0.12
C ILE A 28 -41.28 -12.17 -0.03
N GLY A 29 -41.98 -12.42 1.06
CA GLY A 29 -43.44 -12.39 1.11
C GLY A 29 -43.98 -12.56 2.52
N LYS A 30 -45.17 -12.03 2.81
CA LYS A 30 -45.76 -12.11 4.15
C LYS A 30 -46.04 -13.55 4.56
N GLY A 31 -45.41 -14.02 5.63
CA GLY A 31 -45.53 -15.39 6.16
C GLY A 31 -44.81 -16.47 5.34
N LEU A 32 -43.99 -16.08 4.36
CA LEU A 32 -43.33 -16.99 3.42
C LEU A 32 -42.47 -18.06 4.12
N GLY A 33 -41.73 -17.66 5.16
CA GLY A 33 -40.85 -18.58 5.88
C GLY A 33 -41.58 -19.64 6.70
N PHE A 34 -42.79 -19.34 7.18
CA PHE A 34 -43.64 -20.32 7.86
C PHE A 34 -44.23 -21.32 6.87
N ALA A 35 -44.57 -20.86 5.66
CA ALA A 35 -45.17 -21.69 4.63
C ALA A 35 -44.19 -22.74 4.05
N PHE A 36 -42.89 -22.46 4.02
CA PHE A 36 -41.87 -23.34 3.42
C PHE A 36 -41.00 -24.08 4.43
N LYS A 37 -41.40 -24.16 5.71
CA LYS A 37 -40.67 -24.87 6.78
C LYS A 37 -40.76 -26.41 6.69
N GLY A 38 -40.82 -26.95 5.46
CA GLY A 38 -41.02 -28.38 5.18
C GLY A 38 -41.19 -28.72 3.68
N GLU A 39 -41.34 -27.74 2.80
CA GLU A 39 -41.36 -27.94 1.34
C GLU A 39 -39.98 -27.63 0.74
N SER A 40 -39.47 -28.53 -0.10
CA SER A 40 -38.12 -28.41 -0.69
C SER A 40 -38.08 -27.56 -1.96
N THR A 41 -39.22 -27.18 -2.52
CA THR A 41 -39.28 -26.43 -3.79
C THR A 41 -40.48 -25.48 -3.84
N VAL A 42 -40.30 -24.32 -4.47
CA VAL A 42 -41.32 -23.29 -4.69
C VAL A 42 -41.34 -22.86 -6.16
N GLN A 43 -42.54 -22.66 -6.71
CA GLN A 43 -42.73 -22.08 -8.04
C GLN A 43 -42.34 -20.60 -8.00
N ALA A 44 -41.55 -20.12 -8.95
CA ALA A 44 -41.02 -18.75 -8.91
C ALA A 44 -42.08 -17.65 -9.13
N ASP A 45 -43.31 -18.03 -9.46
CA ASP A 45 -44.53 -17.24 -9.59
C ASP A 45 -45.56 -17.55 -8.49
N ASP A 46 -45.15 -18.22 -7.40
CA ASP A 46 -46.01 -18.47 -6.24
C ASP A 46 -46.61 -17.14 -5.72
N PRO A 47 -47.94 -17.04 -5.56
CA PRO A 47 -48.62 -15.79 -5.21
C PRO A 47 -48.26 -15.24 -3.83
N ARG A 48 -47.60 -16.04 -2.98
CA ARG A 48 -47.08 -15.58 -1.68
C ARG A 48 -45.75 -14.83 -1.84
N ILE A 49 -45.04 -14.98 -2.95
CA ILE A 49 -43.79 -14.26 -3.24
C ILE A 49 -44.15 -12.86 -3.75
N GLU A 50 -43.98 -11.86 -2.88
CA GLU A 50 -44.21 -10.46 -3.20
C GLU A 50 -43.04 -9.86 -4.00
N LYS A 51 -41.80 -10.26 -3.67
CA LYS A 51 -40.59 -9.81 -4.37
C LYS A 51 -39.59 -10.95 -4.53
N ARG A 52 -38.92 -10.97 -5.70
CA ARG A 52 -37.88 -11.94 -6.05
C ARG A 52 -36.63 -11.21 -6.53
N PHE A 53 -35.50 -11.43 -5.84
CA PHE A 53 -34.21 -10.83 -6.18
C PHE A 53 -33.26 -11.90 -6.71
N ARG A 54 -32.47 -11.56 -7.72
CA ARG A 54 -31.45 -12.43 -8.32
C ARG A 54 -30.07 -11.98 -7.83
N LEU A 55 -29.27 -12.92 -7.33
CA LEU A 55 -27.92 -12.64 -6.83
C LEU A 55 -26.92 -12.63 -8.01
N GLU A 56 -26.22 -11.52 -8.22
CA GLU A 56 -25.29 -11.33 -9.35
C GLU A 56 -23.80 -11.47 -8.99
N ASP A 57 -23.43 -11.38 -7.70
CA ASP A 57 -22.03 -11.45 -7.25
C ASP A 57 -21.82 -12.46 -6.11
N ARG A 58 -20.93 -13.45 -6.33
CA ARG A 58 -20.80 -14.65 -5.47
C ARG A 58 -19.90 -14.44 -4.24
N GLU A 59 -18.90 -13.55 -4.34
CA GLU A 59 -17.94 -13.28 -3.26
C GLU A 59 -18.48 -12.31 -2.20
N GLU A 60 -19.12 -11.20 -2.61
CA GLU A 60 -19.71 -10.23 -1.66
C GLU A 60 -20.85 -10.86 -0.84
N TRP A 61 -21.63 -11.78 -1.44
CA TRP A 61 -22.77 -12.40 -0.76
C TRP A 61 -22.38 -13.56 0.16
N GLY A 62 -21.32 -14.32 -0.13
CA GLY A 62 -20.84 -15.36 0.80
C GLY A 62 -20.49 -14.77 2.18
N GLN A 63 -19.89 -13.58 2.19
CA GLN A 63 -19.60 -12.83 3.41
C GLN A 63 -20.88 -12.24 4.04
N ALA A 64 -21.81 -11.71 3.24
CA ALA A 64 -23.11 -11.23 3.70
C ALA A 64 -23.97 -12.34 4.34
N GLN A 65 -23.94 -13.56 3.78
CA GLN A 65 -24.64 -14.74 4.29
C GLN A 65 -24.11 -15.21 5.63
N GLU A 66 -22.80 -15.05 5.87
CA GLU A 66 -22.17 -15.29 7.18
C GLU A 66 -22.68 -14.27 8.20
N LEU A 67 -22.63 -12.97 7.84
CA LEU A 67 -23.08 -11.84 8.67
C LEU A 67 -24.56 -11.91 9.05
N MET A 68 -25.43 -12.42 8.18
CA MET A 68 -26.86 -12.57 8.48
C MET A 68 -27.18 -13.71 9.45
N LYS A 69 -26.27 -14.67 9.69
CA LYS A 69 -26.52 -15.78 10.64
C LYS A 69 -26.62 -15.31 12.09
N ASP A 70 -25.99 -14.18 12.40
CA ASP A 70 -25.82 -13.66 13.76
C ASP A 70 -26.73 -12.46 14.07
N LEU A 71 -27.60 -12.06 13.14
CA LEU A 71 -28.54 -10.94 13.34
C LEU A 71 -29.75 -11.36 14.17
N ASP A 72 -30.12 -10.52 15.14
CA ASP A 72 -31.33 -10.71 15.94
C ASP A 72 -32.59 -10.66 15.03
N PRO A 73 -33.51 -11.64 15.10
CA PRO A 73 -34.73 -11.64 14.31
C PRO A 73 -35.58 -10.36 14.46
N ASN A 74 -35.57 -9.74 15.64
CA ASN A 74 -36.27 -8.47 15.87
C ASN A 74 -35.59 -7.31 15.12
N VAL A 75 -34.27 -7.38 14.92
CA VAL A 75 -33.52 -6.38 14.14
C VAL A 75 -33.88 -6.47 12.66
N ILE A 76 -34.09 -7.69 12.17
CA ILE A 76 -34.56 -7.91 10.79
C ILE A 76 -35.99 -7.35 10.62
N ASP A 77 -36.88 -7.59 11.59
CA ASP A 77 -38.26 -7.10 11.53
C ASP A 77 -38.34 -5.56 11.54
N ILE A 78 -37.61 -4.89 12.44
CA ILE A 78 -37.61 -3.42 12.48
C ILE A 78 -37.01 -2.83 11.21
N SER A 79 -35.99 -3.48 10.63
CA SER A 79 -35.36 -3.04 9.39
C SER A 79 -36.35 -3.07 8.22
N ASP A 80 -37.18 -4.11 8.12
CA ASP A 80 -38.21 -4.19 7.08
C ASP A 80 -39.24 -3.07 7.23
N ARG A 81 -39.66 -2.76 8.47
CA ARG A 81 -40.57 -1.66 8.75
C ARG A 81 -39.97 -0.30 8.37
N ILE A 82 -38.69 -0.07 8.65
CA ILE A 82 -37.98 1.16 8.27
C ILE A 82 -37.82 1.26 6.75
N ILE A 83 -37.50 0.17 6.06
CA ILE A 83 -37.38 0.18 4.60
C ILE A 83 -38.72 0.51 3.94
N ARG A 84 -39.84 0.05 4.50
CA ARG A 84 -41.18 0.44 4.04
C ARG A 84 -41.43 1.94 4.25
N LEU A 85 -41.10 2.48 5.42
CA LEU A 85 -41.18 3.92 5.69
C LEU A 85 -40.41 4.73 4.64
N ILE A 86 -39.17 4.34 4.32
CA ILE A 86 -38.36 4.99 3.28
C ILE A 86 -39.04 4.89 1.91
N THR A 87 -39.58 3.72 1.57
CA THR A 87 -40.25 3.48 0.28
C THR A 87 -41.52 4.32 0.13
N ASP A 88 -42.28 4.51 1.21
CA ASP A 88 -43.52 5.30 1.20
C ASP A 88 -43.23 6.80 1.03
N GLN A 89 -42.10 7.27 1.56
CA GLN A 89 -41.69 8.69 1.53
C GLN A 89 -40.88 9.09 0.27
N PHE A 90 -40.25 8.11 -0.40
CA PHE A 90 -39.48 8.30 -1.63
C PHE A 90 -39.98 7.38 -2.75
N PRO A 91 -40.75 7.90 -3.73
CA PRO A 91 -41.25 7.10 -4.84
C PRO A 91 -40.09 6.72 -5.78
N GLY A 92 -39.59 5.49 -5.68
CA GLY A 92 -38.50 4.96 -6.50
C GLY A 92 -38.07 3.57 -6.08
N LYS A 93 -37.31 2.87 -6.94
CA LYS A 93 -36.67 1.60 -6.53
C LYS A 93 -35.48 1.94 -5.62
N LEU A 94 -35.46 1.41 -4.39
CA LEU A 94 -34.31 1.54 -3.50
C LEU A 94 -33.14 0.65 -3.96
N ASN A 95 -31.93 1.04 -3.58
CA ASN A 95 -30.72 0.23 -3.77
C ASN A 95 -30.81 -1.07 -2.95
N ASP A 96 -30.66 -2.21 -3.63
CA ASP A 96 -30.81 -3.55 -3.04
C ASP A 96 -29.81 -3.81 -1.88
N LYS A 97 -28.71 -3.03 -1.76
CA LYS A 97 -27.77 -3.10 -0.63
C LYS A 97 -28.38 -2.69 0.72
N ILE A 98 -29.47 -1.91 0.75
CA ILE A 98 -30.11 -1.49 2.00
C ILE A 98 -30.59 -2.67 2.86
N TYR A 99 -31.03 -3.76 2.22
CA TYR A 99 -31.55 -4.94 2.90
C TYR A 99 -30.51 -5.70 3.73
N LEU A 100 -29.22 -5.42 3.52
CA LEU A 100 -28.12 -5.94 4.33
C LEU A 100 -27.51 -4.87 5.23
N ALA A 101 -27.29 -3.68 4.67
CA ALA A 101 -26.61 -2.60 5.36
C ALA A 101 -27.40 -2.09 6.57
N LEU A 102 -28.72 -1.94 6.44
CA LEU A 102 -29.55 -1.39 7.51
C LEU A 102 -29.70 -2.36 8.71
N PRO A 103 -30.00 -3.66 8.54
CA PRO A 103 -30.01 -4.59 9.67
C PRO A 103 -28.67 -4.68 10.41
N SER A 104 -27.55 -4.70 9.67
CA SER A 104 -26.22 -4.74 10.27
C SER A 104 -25.94 -3.47 11.10
N HIS A 105 -26.30 -2.31 10.55
CA HIS A 105 -26.18 -1.02 11.24
C HIS A 105 -26.99 -1.00 12.54
N ILE A 106 -28.27 -1.39 12.49
CA ILE A 106 -29.15 -1.42 13.66
C ILE A 106 -28.64 -2.39 14.73
N GLN A 107 -28.20 -3.59 14.35
CA GLN A 107 -27.62 -4.55 15.29
C GLN A 107 -26.42 -3.95 16.03
N PHE A 108 -25.54 -3.27 15.31
CA PHE A 108 -24.36 -2.62 15.89
C PHE A 108 -24.73 -1.41 16.75
N THR A 109 -25.74 -0.65 16.37
CA THR A 109 -26.31 0.45 17.15
C THR A 109 -26.89 -0.05 18.48
N LEU A 110 -27.67 -1.13 18.47
CA LEU A 110 -28.19 -1.73 19.69
C LEU A 110 -27.08 -2.29 20.58
N TYR A 111 -26.05 -2.90 19.98
CA TYR A 111 -24.85 -3.33 20.70
C TYR A 111 -24.16 -2.14 21.38
N ARG A 112 -24.01 -1.00 20.69
CA ARG A 112 -23.46 0.23 21.27
C ARG A 112 -24.26 0.74 22.45
N ILE A 113 -25.57 0.93 22.26
CA ILE A 113 -26.46 1.47 23.30
C ILE A 113 -26.51 0.55 24.53
N ARG A 114 -26.64 -0.77 24.33
CA ARG A 114 -26.73 -1.75 25.44
C ARG A 114 -25.45 -1.88 26.26
N ASN A 115 -24.30 -1.56 25.67
CA ASN A 115 -23.02 -1.56 26.38
C ASN A 115 -22.63 -0.17 26.90
N GLY A 116 -23.53 0.82 26.84
CA GLY A 116 -23.27 2.18 27.28
C GLY A 116 -22.20 2.89 26.46
N MET A 117 -22.00 2.50 25.20
CA MET A 117 -21.10 3.19 24.29
C MET A 117 -21.78 4.44 23.74
N GLU A 118 -21.13 5.59 23.92
CA GLU A 118 -21.57 6.86 23.38
C GLU A 118 -21.54 6.84 21.84
N ILE A 119 -22.60 7.34 21.20
CA ILE A 119 -22.69 7.47 19.74
C ILE A 119 -22.58 8.95 19.41
N LEU A 120 -21.48 9.36 18.80
CA LEU A 120 -21.20 10.73 18.39
C LEU A 120 -21.09 10.82 16.87
N ASN A 121 -21.82 11.74 16.26
CA ASN A 121 -21.78 12.03 14.84
C ASN A 121 -21.15 13.43 14.64
N PRO A 122 -19.87 13.49 14.25
CA PRO A 122 -19.16 14.76 14.08
C PRO A 122 -19.69 15.59 12.91
N PHE A 123 -20.58 15.01 12.08
CA PHE A 123 -21.20 15.67 10.94
C PHE A 123 -22.70 15.88 11.16
N LEU A 124 -23.20 15.80 12.40
CA LEU A 124 -24.65 15.81 12.65
C LEU A 124 -25.31 17.07 12.06
N MET A 125 -24.68 18.23 12.27
CA MET A 125 -25.23 19.50 11.78
C MET A 125 -25.14 19.60 10.26
N GLU A 126 -24.01 19.17 9.70
CA GLU A 126 -23.75 19.08 8.28
C GLU A 126 -24.76 18.17 7.58
N THR A 127 -25.08 17.05 8.22
CA THR A 127 -26.03 16.04 7.77
C THR A 127 -27.44 16.62 7.76
N LYS A 128 -27.86 17.28 8.85
CA LYS A 128 -29.17 17.97 8.94
C LYS A 128 -29.35 19.01 7.84
N LEU A 129 -28.31 19.80 7.58
CA LEU A 129 -28.35 20.86 6.57
C LEU A 129 -28.29 20.32 5.14
N SER A 130 -27.53 19.25 4.92
CA SER A 130 -27.32 18.67 3.59
C SER A 130 -28.45 17.75 3.15
N PHE A 131 -29.06 17.03 4.10
CA PHE A 131 -30.05 15.98 3.85
C PHE A 131 -31.28 16.13 4.76
N PRO A 132 -31.96 17.29 4.75
CA PRO A 132 -33.00 17.59 5.74
C PRO A 132 -34.17 16.61 5.69
N LYS A 133 -34.59 16.18 4.49
CA LYS A 133 -35.70 15.24 4.31
C LYS A 133 -35.32 13.83 4.75
N GLU A 134 -34.12 13.37 4.38
CA GLU A 134 -33.62 12.06 4.78
C GLU A 134 -33.37 11.99 6.29
N PHE A 135 -32.92 13.09 6.90
CA PHE A 135 -32.71 13.21 8.34
C PHE A 135 -34.02 13.11 9.13
N GLU A 136 -35.09 13.71 8.64
CA GLU A 136 -36.43 13.58 9.23
C GLU A 136 -36.88 12.11 9.28
N ILE A 137 -36.73 11.40 8.17
CA ILE A 137 -37.08 9.97 8.06
C ILE A 137 -36.16 9.11 8.92
N ALA A 138 -34.87 9.43 8.98
CA ALA A 138 -33.91 8.74 9.83
C ALA A 138 -34.20 8.96 11.33
N SER A 139 -34.71 10.12 11.71
CA SER A 139 -35.15 10.42 13.08
C SER A 139 -36.39 9.60 13.46
N GLU A 140 -37.35 9.44 12.55
CA GLU A 140 -38.50 8.55 12.74
C GLU A 140 -38.04 7.09 12.84
N ALA A 141 -37.11 6.65 11.99
CA ALA A 141 -36.51 5.32 12.06
C ALA A 141 -35.80 5.07 13.40
N ALA A 142 -35.05 6.06 13.91
CA ALA A 142 -34.41 5.99 15.23
C ALA A 142 -35.44 5.82 16.36
N ALA A 143 -36.55 6.55 16.32
CA ALA A 143 -37.65 6.40 17.28
C ALA A 143 -38.29 5.01 17.21
N MET A 144 -38.52 4.47 16.01
CA MET A 144 -39.02 3.11 15.82
C MET A 144 -38.09 2.05 16.41
N ILE A 145 -36.77 2.22 16.26
CA ILE A 145 -35.76 1.33 16.88
C ILE A 145 -35.84 1.43 18.40
N GLY A 146 -35.89 2.65 18.94
CA GLY A 146 -35.97 2.87 20.39
C GLY A 146 -37.20 2.23 21.02
N GLU A 147 -38.36 2.37 20.40
CA GLU A 147 -39.60 1.73 20.83
C GLU A 147 -39.52 0.20 20.76
N ALA A 148 -39.00 -0.36 19.67
CA ALA A 148 -38.94 -1.80 19.46
C ALA A 148 -38.01 -2.53 20.45
N PHE A 149 -36.95 -1.87 20.91
CA PHE A 149 -35.94 -2.49 21.78
C PHE A 149 -35.90 -1.94 23.20
N GLY A 150 -36.75 -0.97 23.53
CA GLY A 150 -36.81 -0.34 24.86
C GLY A 150 -35.52 0.41 25.20
N VAL A 151 -34.93 1.09 24.22
CA VAL A 151 -33.68 1.85 24.37
C VAL A 151 -33.86 3.29 23.88
N GLU A 152 -33.07 4.22 24.42
CA GLU A 152 -33.01 5.58 23.89
C GLU A 152 -31.98 5.63 22.76
N VAL A 153 -32.42 6.02 21.56
CA VAL A 153 -31.55 6.15 20.39
C VAL A 153 -31.15 7.63 20.26
N PRO A 154 -29.86 7.98 20.39
CA PRO A 154 -29.42 9.37 20.37
C PRO A 154 -29.58 10.00 18.97
N GLU A 155 -29.67 11.33 18.92
CA GLU A 155 -29.85 12.06 17.66
C GLU A 155 -28.67 11.88 16.68
N ASP A 156 -27.46 11.72 17.20
CA ASP A 156 -26.25 11.38 16.43
C ASP A 156 -26.43 10.11 15.58
N GLU A 157 -27.16 9.13 16.11
CA GLU A 157 -27.49 7.89 15.42
C GLU A 157 -28.50 8.11 14.30
N ALA A 158 -29.49 9.00 14.49
CA ALA A 158 -30.36 9.45 13.39
C ALA A 158 -29.54 10.11 12.27
N GLY A 159 -28.48 10.85 12.63
CA GLY A 159 -27.52 11.39 11.66
C GLY A 159 -26.81 10.29 10.86
N PHE A 160 -26.42 9.17 11.47
CA PHE A 160 -25.81 8.06 10.72
C PHE A 160 -26.84 7.30 9.85
N LEU A 161 -28.03 7.07 10.38
CA LEU A 161 -29.14 6.46 9.63
C LEU A 161 -29.51 7.28 8.38
N THR A 162 -29.34 8.61 8.43
CA THR A 162 -29.58 9.51 7.28
C THR A 162 -28.77 9.10 6.05
N TYR A 163 -27.52 8.65 6.24
CA TYR A 163 -26.70 8.19 5.11
C TYR A 163 -27.22 6.89 4.48
N HIS A 164 -27.79 5.98 5.29
CA HIS A 164 -28.41 4.76 4.77
C HIS A 164 -29.69 5.07 3.99
N VAL A 165 -30.50 6.02 4.47
CA VAL A 165 -31.67 6.53 3.74
C VAL A 165 -31.22 7.14 2.42
N TYR A 166 -30.31 8.12 2.44
CA TYR A 166 -29.84 8.79 1.23
C TYR A 166 -29.19 7.83 0.23
N SER A 167 -28.33 6.93 0.71
CA SER A 167 -27.63 5.91 -0.09
C SER A 167 -28.62 4.99 -0.79
N SER A 168 -29.69 4.59 -0.09
CA SER A 168 -30.71 3.72 -0.64
C SER A 168 -31.54 4.39 -1.74
N VAL A 169 -31.83 5.68 -1.60
CA VAL A 169 -32.63 6.44 -2.57
C VAL A 169 -31.80 6.82 -3.79
N ASN A 170 -30.59 7.34 -3.57
CA ASN A 170 -29.76 7.94 -4.63
C ASN A 170 -28.72 6.99 -5.24
N HIS A 171 -28.65 5.74 -4.76
CA HIS A 171 -27.70 4.72 -5.23
C HIS A 171 -26.22 5.12 -5.05
N VAL A 172 -25.95 6.03 -4.11
CA VAL A 172 -24.59 6.49 -3.76
C VAL A 172 -24.09 5.70 -2.56
N PRO A 173 -22.90 5.06 -2.59
CA PRO A 173 -22.38 4.34 -1.43
C PRO A 173 -22.20 5.25 -0.20
N VAL A 174 -22.56 4.76 0.99
CA VAL A 174 -22.42 5.51 2.27
C VAL A 174 -20.99 6.03 2.48
N GLY A 175 -19.97 5.22 2.18
CA GLY A 175 -18.57 5.64 2.30
C GLY A 175 -18.18 6.81 1.38
N GLN A 176 -18.88 7.00 0.25
CA GLN A 176 -18.67 8.16 -0.60
C GLN A 176 -19.31 9.42 0.02
N LEU A 177 -20.48 9.30 0.67
CA LEU A 177 -21.14 10.41 1.36
C LEU A 177 -20.30 10.94 2.50
N VAL A 178 -19.71 10.05 3.30
CA VAL A 178 -18.80 10.42 4.40
C VAL A 178 -17.56 11.15 3.87
N LYS A 179 -17.00 10.72 2.73
CA LYS A 179 -15.88 11.43 2.09
C LYS A 179 -16.27 12.85 1.64
N VAL A 180 -17.46 13.01 1.07
CA VAL A 180 -17.96 14.33 0.65
C VAL A 180 -18.16 15.25 1.87
N SER A 181 -18.77 14.78 2.96
CA SER A 181 -18.93 15.55 4.20
C SER A 181 -17.57 15.99 4.78
N ASN A 182 -16.58 15.11 4.77
CA ASN A 182 -15.21 15.43 5.22
C ASN A 182 -14.55 16.53 4.38
N VAL A 183 -14.69 16.47 3.05
CA VAL A 183 -14.12 17.49 2.16
C VAL A 183 -14.83 18.83 2.35
N ILE A 184 -16.16 18.85 2.47
CA ILE A 184 -16.90 20.09 2.73
C ILE A 184 -16.47 20.73 4.05
N SER A 185 -16.32 19.94 5.11
CA SER A 185 -15.87 20.42 6.42
C SER A 185 -14.45 21.00 6.34
N LYS A 186 -13.51 20.31 5.67
CA LYS A 186 -12.14 20.82 5.45
C LYS A 186 -12.13 22.10 4.61
N LEU A 187 -12.94 22.17 3.57
CA LEU A 187 -13.07 23.36 2.72
C LEU A 187 -13.65 24.54 3.51
N GLN A 188 -14.63 24.32 4.38
CA GLN A 188 -15.12 25.37 5.28
C GLN A 188 -14.00 25.87 6.18
N SER A 189 -13.23 24.97 6.83
CA SER A 189 -12.12 25.38 7.72
C SER A 189 -11.06 26.20 6.98
N ILE A 190 -10.70 25.82 5.75
CA ILE A 190 -9.75 26.58 4.92
C ILE A 190 -10.31 27.97 4.60
N ILE A 191 -11.59 28.08 4.23
CA ILE A 191 -12.23 29.37 3.94
C ILE A 191 -12.27 30.26 5.19
N GLU A 192 -12.47 29.68 6.36
CA GLU A 192 -12.47 30.42 7.62
C GLU A 192 -11.05 30.90 8.00
N GLU A 193 -10.05 30.04 7.86
CA GLU A 193 -8.66 30.32 8.22
C GLU A 193 -8.00 31.31 7.26
N GLU A 194 -8.05 31.04 5.96
CA GLU A 194 -7.44 31.91 4.94
C GLU A 194 -8.25 33.19 4.70
N GLY A 195 -9.58 33.10 4.82
CA GLY A 195 -10.47 34.24 4.64
C GLY A 195 -10.55 35.16 5.87
N GLY A 196 -10.01 34.75 7.02
CA GLY A 196 -10.12 35.50 8.27
C GLY A 196 -11.56 35.72 8.75
N VAL A 197 -12.48 34.84 8.35
CA VAL A 197 -13.91 34.90 8.67
C VAL A 197 -14.29 33.70 9.52
N ARG A 198 -15.23 33.85 10.46
CA ARG A 198 -15.84 32.72 11.16
C ARG A 198 -17.32 32.66 10.85
N PHE A 199 -17.80 31.51 10.42
CA PHE A 199 -19.23 31.31 10.25
C PHE A 199 -19.82 30.89 11.60
N GLU A 200 -20.80 31.65 12.09
CA GLU A 200 -21.51 31.28 13.31
C GLU A 200 -22.27 29.97 13.07
N GLN A 201 -22.18 29.04 14.02
CA GLN A 201 -22.81 27.72 13.91
C GLN A 201 -24.32 27.85 13.75
N GLY A 202 -24.86 27.21 12.72
CA GLY A 202 -26.29 27.26 12.38
C GLY A 202 -26.73 28.56 11.67
N SER A 203 -25.80 29.45 11.34
CA SER A 203 -26.12 30.66 10.57
C SER A 203 -26.51 30.33 9.13
N LEU A 204 -27.33 31.20 8.53
CA LEU A 204 -27.72 31.08 7.13
C LEU A 204 -26.51 31.15 6.17
N SER A 205 -25.46 31.87 6.58
CA SER A 205 -24.20 31.99 5.82
C SER A 205 -23.43 30.68 5.80
N GLN A 206 -23.33 29.99 6.95
CA GLN A 206 -22.72 28.67 7.03
C GLN A 206 -23.49 27.66 6.16
N ALA A 207 -24.82 27.62 6.31
CA ALA A 207 -25.67 26.72 5.55
C ALA A 207 -25.54 26.93 4.04
N ARG A 208 -25.51 28.19 3.58
CA ARG A 208 -25.30 28.49 2.15
C ARG A 208 -23.94 28.03 1.65
N LEU A 209 -22.87 28.33 2.39
CA LEU A 209 -21.52 27.91 2.01
C LEU A 209 -21.44 26.40 1.87
N MET A 210 -21.94 25.68 2.87
CA MET A 210 -22.01 24.24 2.90
C MET A 210 -22.74 23.64 1.69
N ILE A 211 -23.93 24.18 1.39
CA ILE A 211 -24.73 23.75 0.23
C ILE A 211 -23.97 23.98 -1.08
N HIS A 212 -23.30 25.13 -1.24
CA HIS A 212 -22.50 25.43 -2.43
C HIS A 212 -21.30 24.49 -2.58
N LEU A 213 -20.57 24.22 -1.49
CA LEU A 213 -19.44 23.30 -1.49
C LEU A 213 -19.91 21.87 -1.83
N ARG A 214 -21.02 21.43 -1.24
CA ARG A 214 -21.61 20.12 -1.54
C ARG A 214 -21.96 19.97 -3.02
N PHE A 215 -22.76 20.88 -3.57
CA PHE A 215 -23.17 20.79 -4.97
C PHE A 215 -21.97 20.95 -5.93
N SER A 216 -20.93 21.66 -5.52
CA SER A 216 -19.66 21.71 -6.27
C SER A 216 -18.96 20.36 -6.28
N MET A 217 -18.89 19.68 -5.13
CA MET A 217 -18.34 18.33 -5.03
C MET A 217 -19.17 17.31 -5.83
N GLU A 218 -20.50 17.38 -5.78
CA GLU A 218 -21.37 16.51 -6.57
C GLU A 218 -21.13 16.70 -8.09
N ARG A 219 -20.97 17.95 -8.54
CA ARG A 219 -20.60 18.24 -9.94
C ARG A 219 -19.24 17.68 -10.32
N LEU A 220 -18.25 17.71 -9.41
CA LEU A 220 -16.92 17.13 -9.65
C LEU A 220 -16.95 15.60 -9.74
N TYR A 221 -17.78 14.94 -8.93
CA TYR A 221 -17.84 13.48 -8.88
C TYR A 221 -18.57 12.83 -10.08
N GLN A 222 -19.45 13.55 -10.78
CA GLN A 222 -20.24 12.97 -11.88
C GLN A 222 -19.53 12.92 -13.27
N GLN A 223 -18.22 13.21 -13.37
CA GLN A 223 -17.40 13.19 -14.60
C GLN A 223 -17.81 14.17 -15.74
N PRO A 224 -16.89 14.39 -16.70
CA PRO A 224 -16.10 15.61 -16.78
C PRO A 224 -16.94 16.83 -17.17
N MET A 225 -16.70 17.95 -16.50
CA MET A 225 -17.19 19.24 -16.98
C MET A 225 -16.56 19.58 -18.33
N THR A 226 -17.31 19.38 -19.42
CA THR A 226 -17.27 20.32 -20.55
C THR A 226 -18.00 21.60 -20.17
N ALA A 227 -17.69 22.16 -18.99
CA ALA A 227 -18.19 23.46 -18.61
C ALA A 227 -17.25 24.50 -19.24
N PRO A 228 -17.79 25.62 -19.75
CA PRO A 228 -16.98 26.76 -20.17
C PRO A 228 -16.02 27.13 -19.03
N THR A 229 -14.81 27.59 -19.36
CA THR A 229 -13.89 28.09 -18.35
C THR A 229 -14.57 29.16 -17.49
N PHE A 230 -14.14 29.34 -16.24
CA PHE A 230 -14.70 30.37 -15.37
C PHE A 230 -14.75 31.74 -16.05
N ALA A 231 -13.76 32.09 -16.88
CA ALA A 231 -13.77 33.30 -17.71
C ALA A 231 -14.91 33.33 -18.73
N GLN A 232 -15.17 32.22 -19.43
CA GLN A 232 -16.31 32.08 -20.35
C GLN A 232 -17.65 32.03 -19.62
N TYR A 233 -17.71 31.42 -18.44
CA TYR A 233 -18.90 31.42 -17.59
C TYR A 233 -19.20 32.84 -17.06
N VAL A 234 -18.17 33.58 -16.63
CA VAL A 234 -18.31 34.98 -16.20
C VAL A 234 -18.76 35.90 -17.36
N GLN A 235 -18.26 35.65 -18.57
CA GLN A 235 -18.68 36.40 -19.77
C GLN A 235 -20.09 36.03 -20.25
N ASN A 236 -20.48 34.75 -20.17
CA ASN A 236 -21.73 34.26 -20.80
C ASN A 236 -22.91 34.15 -19.84
N GLU A 237 -22.68 33.80 -18.56
CA GLU A 237 -23.72 33.38 -17.61
C GLU A 237 -23.83 34.34 -16.39
N TYR A 238 -22.80 35.15 -16.10
CA TYR A 238 -22.88 36.13 -15.01
C TYR A 238 -23.58 37.42 -15.45
N PRO A 239 -24.37 38.06 -14.58
CA PRO A 239 -25.15 39.25 -14.94
C PRO A 239 -24.32 40.44 -15.47
N LEU A 240 -23.04 40.51 -15.11
CA LEU A 240 -22.10 41.57 -15.51
C LEU A 240 -21.48 41.37 -16.91
N LYS A 241 -21.66 40.21 -17.55
CA LYS A 241 -21.10 39.88 -18.88
C LYS A 241 -19.61 40.21 -19.01
N GLY A 242 -18.82 39.95 -17.97
CA GLY A 242 -17.38 40.25 -17.92
C GLY A 242 -16.99 41.70 -17.58
N GLN A 243 -17.93 42.63 -17.36
CA GLN A 243 -17.58 43.98 -16.88
C GLN A 243 -17.02 43.92 -15.44
N GLY A 244 -15.84 44.52 -15.23
CA GLY A 244 -15.11 44.49 -13.96
C GLY A 244 -14.12 43.33 -13.79
N PHE A 245 -13.94 42.49 -14.82
CA PHE A 245 -13.04 41.33 -14.82
C PHE A 245 -12.09 41.35 -16.02
N THR A 246 -10.78 41.29 -15.79
CA THR A 246 -9.75 41.27 -16.84
C THR A 246 -8.93 39.98 -16.76
N PRO A 247 -9.20 38.96 -17.61
CA PRO A 247 -8.43 37.72 -17.60
C PRO A 247 -7.01 37.95 -18.15
N GLN A 248 -6.01 37.37 -17.48
CA GLN A 248 -4.58 37.48 -17.84
C GLN A 248 -4.00 36.18 -18.43
N VAL A 249 -4.79 35.09 -18.44
CA VAL A 249 -4.39 33.78 -18.97
C VAL A 249 -5.50 33.18 -19.85
N GLN A 250 -5.12 32.29 -20.77
CA GLN A 250 -6.04 31.58 -21.67
C GLN A 250 -6.03 30.07 -21.42
N THR A 251 -7.03 29.38 -21.98
CA THR A 251 -7.17 27.92 -21.84
C THR A 251 -5.99 27.22 -22.54
N GLY A 252 -5.22 26.44 -21.79
CA GLY A 252 -4.06 25.71 -22.28
C GLY A 252 -2.71 26.32 -21.87
N ASP A 253 -2.71 27.50 -21.25
CA ASP A 253 -1.48 28.13 -20.74
C ASP A 253 -0.93 27.35 -19.53
N GLN A 254 0.40 27.22 -19.46
CA GLN A 254 1.08 26.77 -18.24
C GLN A 254 1.30 27.97 -17.32
N VAL A 255 0.92 27.83 -16.05
CA VAL A 255 1.00 28.91 -15.06
C VAL A 255 1.98 28.57 -13.95
N ALA A 256 2.72 29.57 -13.49
CA ALA A 256 3.66 29.45 -12.37
C ALA A 256 3.01 29.88 -11.03
N VAL A 257 3.53 29.37 -9.91
CA VAL A 257 3.13 29.82 -8.57
C VAL A 257 3.37 31.32 -8.44
N GLY A 258 2.34 32.06 -8.06
CA GLY A 258 2.37 33.53 -7.93
C GLY A 258 2.03 34.30 -9.21
N GLN A 259 1.72 33.63 -10.33
CA GLN A 259 1.30 34.30 -11.56
C GLN A 259 -0.13 34.84 -11.44
N THR A 260 -0.32 36.11 -11.79
CA THR A 260 -1.64 36.74 -11.87
C THR A 260 -2.49 36.08 -12.95
N LEU A 261 -3.67 35.57 -12.59
CA LEU A 261 -4.58 34.87 -13.51
C LEU A 261 -5.70 35.78 -14.04
N ILE A 262 -6.16 36.71 -13.20
CA ILE A 262 -7.28 37.62 -13.49
C ILE A 262 -7.19 38.84 -12.57
N GLU A 263 -7.57 40.01 -13.08
CA GLU A 263 -7.68 41.24 -12.31
C GLU A 263 -9.16 41.65 -12.14
N PHE A 264 -9.47 42.27 -11.01
CA PHE A 264 -10.84 42.64 -10.63
C PHE A 264 -10.94 44.15 -10.37
N ASP A 265 -11.92 44.83 -10.98
CA ASP A 265 -12.31 46.19 -10.62
C ASP A 265 -13.43 46.15 -9.57
N LEU A 266 -13.02 46.19 -8.30
CA LEU A 266 -13.93 46.09 -7.16
C LEU A 266 -14.95 47.23 -7.11
N ASN A 267 -14.59 48.43 -7.59
CA ASN A 267 -15.48 49.59 -7.59
C ASN A 267 -16.57 49.44 -8.63
N ALA A 268 -16.24 48.94 -9.82
CA ALA A 268 -17.20 48.65 -10.87
C ALA A 268 -18.18 47.54 -10.46
N ILE A 269 -17.67 46.47 -9.83
CA ILE A 269 -18.49 45.33 -9.35
C ILE A 269 -19.45 45.77 -8.24
N ALA A 270 -18.96 46.52 -7.24
CA ALA A 270 -19.79 47.03 -6.16
C ALA A 270 -20.83 48.06 -6.63
N SER A 271 -20.46 48.95 -7.56
CA SER A 271 -21.37 49.95 -8.14
C SER A 271 -22.49 49.33 -8.96
N ALA A 272 -22.28 48.14 -9.50
CA ALA A 272 -23.30 47.36 -10.18
C ALA A 272 -24.22 46.57 -9.23
N GLY A 273 -24.05 46.72 -7.91
CA GLY A 273 -24.93 46.13 -6.89
C GLY A 273 -24.58 44.68 -6.52
N TYR A 274 -23.39 44.19 -6.89
CA TYR A 274 -22.97 42.82 -6.59
C TYR A 274 -22.03 42.76 -5.37
N PRO A 275 -22.16 41.71 -4.52
CA PRO A 275 -21.22 41.48 -3.43
C PRO A 275 -19.81 41.24 -3.98
N VAL A 276 -18.83 41.96 -3.46
CA VAL A 276 -17.40 41.75 -3.76
C VAL A 276 -16.88 40.63 -2.85
N ILE A 277 -16.84 39.41 -3.37
CA ILE A 277 -16.33 38.21 -2.69
C ILE A 277 -15.12 37.69 -3.46
N THR A 278 -14.05 37.29 -2.77
CA THR A 278 -12.85 36.71 -3.37
C THR A 278 -13.06 35.21 -3.63
N PRO A 279 -13.00 34.71 -4.88
CA PRO A 279 -13.00 33.28 -5.13
C PRO A 279 -11.65 32.65 -4.77
N VAL A 280 -11.66 31.57 -4.00
CA VAL A 280 -10.48 30.71 -3.77
C VAL A 280 -10.35 29.74 -4.94
N ILE A 281 -9.18 29.73 -5.60
CA ILE A 281 -8.89 28.83 -6.72
C ILE A 281 -7.92 27.75 -6.23
N VAL A 282 -8.40 26.51 -6.14
CA VAL A 282 -7.57 25.35 -5.84
C VAL A 282 -7.11 24.73 -7.15
N ALA A 283 -5.80 24.77 -7.41
CA ALA A 283 -5.18 24.08 -8.54
C ALA A 283 -4.42 22.84 -8.06
N ASN A 284 -4.38 21.78 -8.88
CA ASN A 284 -3.61 20.58 -8.56
C ASN A 284 -2.11 20.91 -8.52
N ALA A 285 -1.41 20.48 -7.47
CA ALA A 285 0.05 20.46 -7.46
C ALA A 285 0.58 19.44 -8.48
N ALA A 286 1.68 19.76 -9.16
CA ALA A 286 2.34 18.82 -10.04
C ALA A 286 2.96 17.67 -9.21
N GLU A 287 2.57 16.42 -9.49
CA GLU A 287 3.25 15.25 -8.95
C GLU A 287 4.72 15.26 -9.37
N GLN A 288 5.65 15.30 -8.40
CA GLN A 288 7.09 15.13 -8.63
C GLN A 288 7.36 13.65 -8.99
N PRO A 289 7.85 13.32 -10.21
CA PRO A 289 7.90 11.92 -10.68
C PRO A 289 8.92 11.01 -9.99
N TRP A 290 9.91 11.57 -9.27
CA TRP A 290 11.10 10.82 -8.84
C TRP A 290 11.16 10.52 -7.33
N GLU A 291 10.33 11.16 -6.49
CA GLU A 291 10.35 10.94 -5.03
C GLU A 291 9.47 9.76 -4.56
N SER A 292 8.60 9.22 -5.42
CA SER A 292 7.49 8.37 -4.97
C SER A 292 7.64 6.84 -5.14
N HIS A 293 8.72 6.31 -5.77
CA HIS A 293 8.69 4.88 -6.16
C HIS A 293 9.99 4.04 -6.08
N PRO A 294 10.90 4.18 -5.08
CA PRO A 294 11.97 3.19 -4.86
C PRO A 294 11.45 1.74 -4.67
N GLU A 295 10.19 1.58 -4.25
CA GLU A 295 9.50 0.30 -4.02
C GLU A 295 9.24 -0.52 -5.30
N SER A 296 9.30 0.11 -6.48
CA SER A 296 9.06 -0.56 -7.76
C SER A 296 10.07 -1.68 -8.06
N LEU A 297 11.28 -1.59 -7.52
CA LEU A 297 12.31 -2.64 -7.60
C LEU A 297 12.21 -3.67 -6.46
N MET A 298 11.43 -3.41 -5.42
CA MET A 298 11.30 -4.30 -4.25
C MET A 298 10.26 -5.40 -4.46
N LEU A 299 9.18 -5.12 -5.19
CA LEU A 299 8.12 -6.11 -5.46
C LEU A 299 8.67 -7.38 -6.15
N PRO A 300 9.56 -7.29 -7.16
CA PRO A 300 10.26 -8.46 -7.71
C PRO A 300 11.15 -9.19 -6.70
N VAL A 301 11.82 -8.45 -5.82
CA VAL A 301 12.80 -9.02 -4.86
C VAL A 301 12.10 -9.85 -3.77
N ALA A 302 10.83 -9.54 -3.47
CA ALA A 302 10.03 -10.27 -2.49
C ALA A 302 9.78 -11.75 -2.87
N THR A 303 9.91 -12.13 -4.15
CA THR A 303 9.73 -13.53 -4.58
C THR A 303 10.99 -14.38 -4.39
N LEU A 304 12.16 -13.76 -4.20
CA LEU A 304 13.44 -14.44 -4.06
C LEU A 304 13.55 -15.35 -2.81
N PRO A 305 13.06 -14.97 -1.61
CA PRO A 305 13.08 -15.88 -0.47
C PRO A 305 12.37 -17.20 -0.74
N ALA A 306 11.26 -17.18 -1.48
CA ALA A 306 10.57 -18.42 -1.86
C ALA A 306 11.48 -19.30 -2.73
N ALA A 307 12.15 -18.73 -3.73
CA ALA A 307 13.10 -19.44 -4.59
C ALA A 307 14.28 -20.01 -3.79
N GLY A 308 14.86 -19.23 -2.88
CA GLY A 308 15.96 -19.67 -2.03
C GLY A 308 15.59 -20.80 -1.08
N ILE A 309 14.40 -20.74 -0.47
CA ILE A 309 13.90 -21.81 0.41
C ILE A 309 13.70 -23.09 -0.40
N LEU A 310 13.04 -23.00 -1.56
CA LEU A 310 12.83 -24.15 -2.44
C LEU A 310 14.18 -24.76 -2.87
N GLN A 311 15.13 -23.93 -3.30
CA GLN A 311 16.45 -24.38 -3.74
C GLN A 311 17.24 -25.02 -2.60
N GLY A 312 17.29 -24.38 -1.42
CA GLY A 312 18.03 -24.90 -0.29
C GLY A 312 17.46 -26.21 0.23
N LEU A 313 16.13 -26.34 0.34
CA LEU A 313 15.48 -27.61 0.67
C LEU A 313 15.70 -28.67 -0.41
N GLY A 314 15.60 -28.30 -1.70
CA GLY A 314 15.84 -29.19 -2.83
C GLY A 314 17.29 -29.68 -2.95
N LEU A 315 18.24 -28.99 -2.32
CA LEU A 315 19.64 -29.42 -2.25
C LEU A 315 19.93 -30.34 -1.06
N LEU A 316 19.07 -30.39 -0.03
CA LEU A 316 19.29 -31.26 1.12
C LEU A 316 19.22 -32.73 0.72
N ASN A 317 20.13 -33.53 1.28
CA ASN A 317 20.02 -34.98 1.25
C ASN A 317 19.31 -35.44 2.52
N TYR A 318 18.06 -35.89 2.39
CA TYR A 318 17.20 -36.34 3.49
C TYR A 318 17.55 -37.73 4.05
N GLU A 319 18.68 -38.31 3.64
CA GLU A 319 19.26 -39.51 4.25
C GLU A 319 20.55 -39.19 5.01
N LYS A 320 21.33 -38.22 4.52
CA LYS A 320 22.64 -37.85 5.06
C LYS A 320 22.60 -36.57 5.90
N ASP A 321 21.98 -35.53 5.37
CA ASP A 321 21.97 -34.19 5.97
C ASP A 321 20.88 -34.08 7.03
N ILE A 322 19.68 -34.63 6.74
CA ILE A 322 18.62 -34.85 7.72
C ILE A 322 18.40 -36.37 7.77
N PRO A 323 18.91 -37.11 8.76
CA PRO A 323 18.95 -38.57 8.71
C PRO A 323 17.58 -39.22 8.98
N LEU A 324 16.63 -39.05 8.05
CA LEU A 324 15.27 -39.62 8.11
C LEU A 324 15.20 -41.10 7.69
N GLY A 325 16.36 -41.72 7.46
CA GLY A 325 16.48 -43.11 7.02
C GLY A 325 16.17 -43.31 5.53
N PRO A 326 16.50 -44.49 4.96
CA PRO A 326 16.46 -44.72 3.52
C PRO A 326 15.04 -44.75 2.94
N VAL A 327 14.03 -45.06 3.76
CA VAL A 327 12.64 -45.13 3.29
C VAL A 327 12.05 -43.73 3.09
N ILE A 328 12.06 -42.91 4.15
CA ILE A 328 11.50 -41.55 4.09
C ILE A 328 12.48 -40.61 3.40
N GLY A 329 13.75 -40.66 3.78
CA GLY A 329 14.81 -39.84 3.19
C GLY A 329 15.04 -40.13 1.72
N GLY A 330 15.13 -41.41 1.34
CA GLY A 330 15.30 -41.81 -0.06
C GLY A 330 14.10 -41.42 -0.92
N PHE A 331 12.88 -41.54 -0.39
CA PHE A 331 11.68 -41.05 -1.07
C PHE A 331 11.73 -39.54 -1.31
N LEU A 332 12.05 -38.74 -0.28
CA LEU A 332 12.16 -37.29 -0.42
C LEU A 332 13.25 -36.88 -1.40
N ASN A 333 14.42 -37.52 -1.34
CA ASN A 333 15.53 -37.29 -2.27
C ASN A 333 15.15 -37.57 -3.73
N GLN A 334 14.45 -38.68 -3.98
CA GLN A 334 14.12 -39.11 -5.34
C GLN A 334 12.90 -38.40 -5.94
N TYR A 335 11.88 -38.13 -5.12
CA TYR A 335 10.56 -37.70 -5.61
C TYR A 335 10.11 -36.33 -5.12
N VAL A 336 10.83 -35.65 -4.22
CA VAL A 336 10.43 -34.32 -3.73
C VAL A 336 11.50 -33.29 -4.04
N ALA A 337 12.76 -33.56 -3.70
CA ALA A 337 13.88 -32.65 -3.93
C ALA A 337 14.00 -32.16 -5.39
N PRO A 338 13.82 -32.98 -6.43
CA PRO A 338 13.84 -32.50 -7.81
C PRO A 338 12.75 -31.47 -8.11
N PHE A 339 11.52 -31.66 -7.61
CA PHE A 339 10.44 -30.68 -7.83
C PHE A 339 10.67 -29.37 -7.08
N LEU A 340 11.32 -29.42 -5.92
CA LEU A 340 11.74 -28.21 -5.20
C LEU A 340 12.79 -27.43 -6.02
N ASN A 341 13.77 -28.13 -6.61
CA ASN A 341 14.77 -27.51 -7.49
C ASN A 341 14.14 -26.91 -8.76
N GLU A 342 13.21 -27.62 -9.41
CA GLU A 342 12.47 -27.08 -10.57
C GLU A 342 11.63 -25.85 -10.19
N GLY A 343 10.98 -25.88 -9.02
CA GLY A 343 10.23 -24.74 -8.50
C GLY A 343 11.10 -23.51 -8.24
N ALA A 344 12.30 -23.71 -7.70
CA ALA A 344 13.29 -22.65 -7.55
C ALA A 344 13.79 -22.12 -8.90
N GLY A 345 14.12 -23.03 -9.82
CA GLY A 345 14.56 -22.73 -11.18
C GLY A 345 13.53 -21.92 -11.97
N ALA A 346 12.23 -22.17 -11.76
CA ALA A 346 11.16 -21.39 -12.38
C ALA A 346 11.21 -19.90 -11.97
N ILE A 347 11.60 -19.59 -10.73
CA ILE A 347 11.71 -18.21 -10.25
C ILE A 347 13.05 -17.60 -10.69
N PHE A 348 14.17 -18.28 -10.43
CA PHE A 348 15.51 -17.79 -10.78
C PHE A 348 15.70 -17.63 -12.30
N GLY A 349 15.15 -18.55 -13.10
CA GLY A 349 15.22 -18.50 -14.56
C GLY A 349 14.36 -17.40 -15.18
N ASN A 350 13.41 -16.81 -14.44
CA ASN A 350 12.50 -15.77 -14.94
C ASN A 350 12.68 -14.41 -14.24
N LEU A 351 13.81 -14.19 -13.55
CA LEU A 351 14.06 -12.97 -12.77
C LEU A 351 13.82 -11.69 -13.56
N ALA A 352 14.39 -11.57 -14.76
CA ALA A 352 14.23 -10.38 -15.59
C ALA A 352 12.75 -10.09 -15.93
N LEU A 353 11.95 -11.13 -16.17
CA LEU A 353 10.52 -10.96 -16.41
C LEU A 353 9.77 -10.51 -15.15
N ILE A 354 10.09 -11.11 -14.00
CA ILE A 354 9.52 -10.71 -12.70
C ILE A 354 9.85 -9.23 -12.42
N PHE A 355 11.07 -8.80 -12.72
CA PHE A 355 11.49 -7.40 -12.62
C PHE A 355 10.71 -6.49 -13.59
N ALA A 356 10.48 -6.89 -14.84
CA ALA A 356 9.68 -6.11 -15.78
C ALA A 356 8.26 -5.85 -15.24
N ILE A 357 7.61 -6.91 -14.77
CA ILE A 357 6.25 -6.83 -14.22
C ILE A 357 6.23 -5.99 -12.94
N GLY A 358 7.11 -6.28 -11.98
CA GLY A 358 7.09 -5.58 -10.69
C GLY A 358 7.46 -4.10 -10.79
N VAL A 359 8.37 -3.72 -11.68
CA VAL A 359 8.68 -2.31 -11.96
C VAL A 359 7.47 -1.59 -12.54
N ALA A 360 6.75 -2.22 -13.49
CA ALA A 360 5.58 -1.61 -14.08
C ALA A 360 4.41 -1.48 -13.09
N ILE A 361 4.18 -2.49 -12.24
CA ILE A 361 3.19 -2.41 -11.16
C ILE A 361 3.57 -1.30 -10.19
N GLY A 362 4.81 -1.28 -9.72
CA GLY A 362 5.28 -0.30 -8.75
C GLY A 362 5.17 1.13 -9.26
N LEU A 363 5.41 1.39 -10.55
CA LEU A 363 5.39 2.75 -11.10
C LEU A 363 4.04 3.21 -11.63
N ALA A 364 3.17 2.30 -12.08
CA ALA A 364 1.90 2.65 -12.72
C ALA A 364 0.66 2.23 -11.92
N GLY A 365 0.80 1.31 -10.95
CA GLY A 365 -0.28 0.86 -10.09
C GLY A 365 -1.42 0.13 -10.81
N ASP A 366 -1.22 -0.35 -12.05
CA ASP A 366 -2.29 -0.89 -12.88
C ASP A 366 -1.88 -2.20 -13.59
N ALA A 367 -2.81 -3.15 -13.63
CA ALA A 367 -2.62 -4.47 -14.26
C ALA A 367 -2.33 -4.40 -15.76
N VAL A 368 -2.82 -3.37 -16.47
CA VAL A 368 -2.55 -3.19 -17.90
C VAL A 368 -1.09 -2.79 -18.13
N ALA A 369 -0.49 -2.00 -17.23
CA ALA A 369 0.93 -1.68 -17.29
C ALA A 369 1.78 -2.93 -17.06
N ALA A 370 1.40 -3.76 -16.08
CA ALA A 370 2.05 -5.05 -15.81
C ALA A 370 2.03 -5.99 -17.02
N LEU A 371 0.86 -6.15 -17.65
CA LEU A 371 0.69 -6.94 -18.88
C LEU A 371 1.53 -6.36 -20.05
N SER A 372 1.58 -5.03 -20.16
CA SER A 372 2.38 -4.35 -21.18
C SER A 372 3.88 -4.59 -20.97
N ALA A 373 4.35 -4.68 -19.73
CA ALA A 373 5.74 -4.99 -19.40
C ALA A 373 6.12 -6.43 -19.75
N LEU A 374 5.23 -7.39 -19.47
CA LEU A 374 5.39 -8.79 -19.90
C LEU A 374 5.56 -8.86 -21.43
N ILE A 375 4.67 -8.20 -22.17
CA ILE A 375 4.71 -8.17 -23.64
C ILE A 375 5.99 -7.50 -24.13
N ALA A 376 6.36 -6.35 -23.55
CA ALA A 376 7.59 -5.65 -23.90
C ALA A 376 8.82 -6.52 -23.68
N TYR A 377 8.94 -7.19 -22.52
CA TYR A 377 10.06 -8.06 -22.23
C TYR A 377 10.15 -9.24 -23.21
N MET A 378 9.01 -9.86 -23.56
CA MET A 378 8.96 -10.93 -24.57
C MET A 378 9.40 -10.45 -25.96
N VAL A 379 9.02 -9.25 -26.36
CA VAL A 379 9.49 -8.64 -27.62
C VAL A 379 11.00 -8.39 -27.56
N LEU A 380 11.50 -7.81 -26.46
CA LEU A 380 12.92 -7.52 -26.26
C LEU A 380 13.79 -8.77 -26.47
N ILE A 381 13.53 -9.85 -25.72
CA ILE A 381 14.36 -11.06 -25.79
C ILE A 381 14.32 -11.74 -27.17
N ARG A 382 13.17 -11.67 -27.87
CA ARG A 382 13.03 -12.25 -29.21
C ARG A 382 13.82 -11.46 -30.25
N ILE A 383 13.85 -10.14 -30.13
CA ILE A 383 14.62 -9.28 -31.03
C ILE A 383 16.11 -9.41 -30.76
N LEU A 384 16.54 -9.40 -29.49
CA LEU A 384 17.95 -9.59 -29.14
C LEU A 384 18.52 -10.91 -29.67
N GLY A 385 17.73 -11.99 -29.64
CA GLY A 385 18.14 -13.28 -30.22
C GLY A 385 18.22 -13.30 -31.75
N ALA A 386 17.52 -12.40 -32.45
CA ALA A 386 17.54 -12.31 -33.91
C ALA A 386 18.63 -11.37 -34.44
N VAL A 387 19.04 -10.37 -33.65
CA VAL A 387 19.97 -9.30 -34.07
C VAL A 387 21.31 -9.82 -34.61
N PRO A 388 22.02 -10.77 -33.96
CA PRO A 388 23.31 -11.27 -34.47
C PRO A 388 23.23 -11.80 -35.90
N GLY A 389 22.19 -12.59 -36.22
CA GLY A 389 21.99 -13.15 -37.57
C GLY A 389 21.49 -12.15 -38.62
N VAL A 390 21.15 -10.91 -38.24
CA VAL A 390 20.71 -9.85 -39.15
C VAL A 390 21.82 -8.83 -39.41
N PHE A 391 22.62 -8.53 -38.39
CA PHE A 391 23.66 -7.49 -38.46
C PHE A 391 25.06 -8.12 -38.50
N GLY A 392 25.63 -8.26 -39.69
CA GLY A 392 26.89 -8.99 -39.91
C GLY A 392 28.17 -8.41 -39.28
N TYR A 393 28.11 -7.32 -38.50
CA TYR A 393 29.23 -6.89 -37.64
C TYR A 393 29.19 -7.52 -36.24
N ILE A 394 28.08 -8.18 -35.89
CA ILE A 394 27.91 -8.97 -34.68
C ILE A 394 28.06 -10.44 -35.10
N PRO A 395 29.01 -11.20 -34.54
CA PRO A 395 29.15 -12.61 -34.86
C PRO A 395 27.89 -13.42 -34.50
N ASP A 396 27.52 -14.39 -35.34
CA ASP A 396 26.30 -15.19 -35.21
C ASP A 396 26.24 -16.03 -33.91
N ASP A 397 27.39 -16.33 -33.31
CA ASP A 397 27.53 -17.09 -32.07
C ASP A 397 27.39 -16.22 -30.81
N VAL A 398 27.37 -14.89 -30.95
CA VAL A 398 27.16 -13.97 -29.83
C VAL A 398 25.72 -14.06 -29.34
N LYS A 399 25.56 -14.43 -28.07
CA LYS A 399 24.27 -14.36 -27.36
C LYS A 399 24.17 -13.03 -26.63
N LEU A 400 23.29 -12.16 -27.12
CA LEU A 400 22.95 -10.92 -26.44
C LEU A 400 22.01 -11.21 -25.27
N ASP A 401 22.47 -10.92 -24.06
CA ASP A 401 21.69 -11.06 -22.84
C ASP A 401 21.74 -9.76 -22.01
N THR A 402 20.57 -9.15 -21.85
CA THR A 402 20.41 -7.95 -21.02
C THR A 402 20.19 -8.28 -19.54
N GLY A 403 19.94 -9.54 -19.20
CA GLY A 403 19.58 -10.01 -17.86
C GLY A 403 18.46 -9.18 -17.22
N VAL A 404 18.56 -8.98 -15.91
CA VAL A 404 17.59 -8.21 -15.13
C VAL A 404 17.44 -6.76 -15.61
N LEU A 405 18.50 -6.17 -16.19
CA LEU A 405 18.45 -4.80 -16.71
C LEU A 405 17.46 -4.65 -17.86
N GLY A 406 17.38 -5.65 -18.75
CA GLY A 406 16.38 -5.68 -19.81
C GLY A 406 14.95 -5.78 -19.26
N GLY A 407 14.79 -6.52 -18.18
CA GLY A 407 13.56 -6.56 -17.40
C GLY A 407 13.13 -5.19 -16.88
N ILE A 408 14.02 -4.52 -16.13
CA ILE A 408 13.78 -3.18 -15.59
C ILE A 408 13.44 -2.19 -16.71
N PHE A 409 14.19 -2.22 -17.82
CA PHE A 409 13.93 -1.37 -18.99
C PHE A 409 12.53 -1.60 -19.59
N ALA A 410 12.13 -2.86 -19.76
CA ALA A 410 10.79 -3.21 -20.24
C ALA A 410 9.69 -2.71 -19.29
N GLY A 411 9.89 -2.85 -17.97
CA GLY A 411 8.98 -2.34 -16.96
C GLY A 411 8.85 -0.81 -16.99
N LEU A 412 9.98 -0.09 -17.09
CA LEU A 412 10.01 1.36 -17.20
C LEU A 412 9.28 1.85 -18.46
N LEU A 413 9.53 1.21 -19.61
CA LEU A 413 8.86 1.54 -20.86
C LEU A 413 7.35 1.35 -20.75
N ALA A 414 6.92 0.21 -20.21
CA ALA A 414 5.50 -0.09 -20.03
C ALA A 414 4.81 0.90 -19.09
N ALA A 415 5.44 1.24 -17.96
CA ALA A 415 4.92 2.25 -17.04
C ALA A 415 4.79 3.63 -17.72
N TYR A 416 5.80 4.04 -18.49
CA TYR A 416 5.77 5.29 -19.24
C TYR A 416 4.64 5.31 -20.29
N MET A 417 4.53 4.25 -21.09
CA MET A 417 3.50 4.14 -22.12
C MET A 417 2.09 4.10 -21.53
N TYR A 418 1.92 3.46 -20.38
CA TYR A 418 0.67 3.48 -19.64
C TYR A 418 0.31 4.89 -19.20
N LYS A 419 1.19 5.58 -18.46
CA LYS A 419 0.95 6.95 -17.99
C LYS A 419 0.60 7.90 -19.13
N LYS A 420 1.26 7.74 -20.28
CA LYS A 420 1.02 8.60 -21.45
C LYS A 420 -0.27 8.29 -22.22
N TYR A 421 -0.61 7.01 -22.40
CA TYR A 421 -1.64 6.61 -23.38
C TYR A 421 -2.87 5.91 -22.81
N HIS A 422 -2.93 5.66 -21.49
CA HIS A 422 -4.08 4.96 -20.88
C HIS A 422 -5.45 5.65 -21.10
N ASN A 423 -5.47 6.96 -21.42
CA ASN A 423 -6.67 7.73 -21.72
C ASN A 423 -6.73 8.24 -23.17
N ILE A 424 -5.98 7.63 -24.10
CA ILE A 424 -5.95 8.06 -25.52
C ILE A 424 -7.33 7.90 -26.17
N LYS A 425 -7.72 8.88 -27.00
CA LYS A 425 -8.92 8.83 -27.85
C LYS A 425 -8.51 8.66 -29.30
N LEU A 426 -8.91 7.55 -29.92
CA LEU A 426 -8.70 7.29 -31.34
C LEU A 426 -9.97 7.62 -32.14
N PRO A 427 -9.86 7.82 -33.47
CA PRO A 427 -11.02 7.98 -34.34
C PRO A 427 -12.01 6.82 -34.19
N ASP A 428 -13.29 7.04 -34.48
CA ASP A 428 -14.36 6.06 -34.22
C ASP A 428 -14.11 4.68 -34.83
N TRP A 429 -13.49 4.61 -36.02
CA TRP A 429 -13.13 3.35 -36.69
C TRP A 429 -12.01 2.56 -35.98
N LEU A 430 -11.24 3.20 -35.10
CA LEU A 430 -10.27 2.58 -34.18
C LEU A 430 -10.74 2.62 -32.72
N GLY A 431 -12.00 2.96 -32.46
CA GLY A 431 -12.53 3.18 -31.10
C GLY A 431 -12.28 2.01 -30.14
N PHE A 432 -12.30 0.77 -30.64
CA PHE A 432 -12.00 -0.44 -29.86
C PHE A 432 -10.65 -0.39 -29.14
N PHE A 433 -9.66 0.25 -29.77
CA PHE A 433 -8.29 0.34 -29.28
C PHE A 433 -8.05 1.55 -28.38
N SER A 434 -9.05 2.39 -28.13
CA SER A 434 -8.88 3.58 -27.29
C SER A 434 -8.64 3.23 -25.81
N GLY A 435 -8.11 4.20 -25.07
CA GLY A 435 -7.81 4.09 -23.64
C GLY A 435 -6.76 3.03 -23.33
N LYS A 436 -6.94 2.33 -22.20
CA LYS A 436 -5.97 1.34 -21.68
C LYS A 436 -5.62 0.24 -22.69
N ARG A 437 -6.53 -0.12 -23.60
CA ARG A 437 -6.32 -1.16 -24.62
C ARG A 437 -5.24 -0.78 -25.63
N PHE A 438 -4.97 0.51 -25.81
CA PHE A 438 -3.89 0.99 -26.67
C PHE A 438 -2.50 0.68 -26.09
N VAL A 439 -2.39 0.65 -24.77
CA VAL A 439 -1.11 0.63 -24.05
C VAL A 439 -0.26 -0.60 -24.40
N PRO A 440 -0.78 -1.84 -24.39
CA PRO A 440 0.02 -3.00 -24.79
C PRO A 440 0.57 -2.91 -26.21
N MET A 441 -0.23 -2.38 -27.14
CA MET A 441 0.15 -2.29 -28.56
C MET A 441 1.27 -1.27 -28.80
N VAL A 442 1.10 -0.06 -28.24
CA VAL A 442 2.13 0.99 -28.38
C VAL A 442 3.41 0.61 -27.64
N THR A 443 3.30 -0.09 -26.50
CA THR A 443 4.46 -0.59 -25.76
C THR A 443 5.22 -1.65 -26.58
N ALA A 444 4.51 -2.62 -27.17
CA ALA A 444 5.13 -3.64 -28.02
C ALA A 444 5.81 -3.03 -29.25
N GLY A 445 5.13 -2.11 -29.95
CA GLY A 445 5.69 -1.41 -31.10
C GLY A 445 6.90 -0.53 -30.75
N SER A 446 6.85 0.15 -29.60
CA SER A 446 8.00 0.95 -29.12
C SER A 446 9.17 0.05 -28.74
N MET A 447 8.89 -1.07 -28.06
CA MET A 447 9.93 -2.02 -27.67
C MET A 447 10.57 -2.70 -28.88
N LEU A 448 9.82 -2.98 -29.95
CA LEU A 448 10.40 -3.50 -31.19
C LEU A 448 11.53 -2.59 -31.71
N VAL A 449 11.26 -1.29 -31.80
CA VAL A 449 12.26 -0.31 -32.28
C VAL A 449 13.42 -0.21 -31.30
N LEU A 450 13.13 -0.07 -30.00
CA LEU A 450 14.14 0.08 -28.97
C LEU A 450 15.02 -1.17 -28.84
N ALA A 451 14.46 -2.37 -28.95
CA ALA A 451 15.20 -3.62 -28.86
C ALA A 451 16.17 -3.82 -30.03
N ILE A 452 15.81 -3.36 -31.25
CA ILE A 452 16.74 -3.36 -32.39
C ILE A 452 17.91 -2.42 -32.08
N LEU A 453 17.62 -1.19 -31.64
CA LEU A 453 18.65 -0.20 -31.31
C LEU A 453 19.57 -0.68 -30.18
N ILE A 454 18.98 -1.25 -29.12
CA ILE A 454 19.73 -1.85 -28.01
C ILE A 454 20.58 -2.99 -28.54
N GLY A 455 20.01 -3.95 -29.27
CA GLY A 455 20.75 -5.11 -29.77
C GLY A 455 21.95 -4.74 -30.63
N MET A 456 21.85 -3.69 -31.44
CA MET A 456 22.95 -3.18 -32.26
C MET A 456 24.16 -2.71 -31.43
N VAL A 457 23.92 -2.20 -30.23
CA VAL A 457 24.99 -1.63 -29.37
C VAL A 457 25.23 -2.44 -28.10
N TRP A 458 24.46 -3.50 -27.85
CA TRP A 458 24.49 -4.20 -26.57
C TRP A 458 25.74 -5.04 -26.39
N SER A 459 26.25 -5.69 -27.44
CA SER A 459 27.47 -6.51 -27.35
C SER A 459 28.65 -5.80 -26.67
N PRO A 460 29.11 -4.60 -27.09
CA PRO A 460 30.19 -3.92 -26.40
C PRO A 460 29.83 -3.45 -24.97
N ILE A 461 28.55 -3.19 -24.69
CA ILE A 461 28.07 -2.84 -23.34
C ILE A 461 28.12 -4.06 -22.43
N GLN A 462 27.67 -5.22 -22.92
CA GLN A 462 27.72 -6.50 -22.22
C GLN A 462 29.17 -6.88 -21.90
N ASP A 463 30.07 -6.74 -22.87
CA ASP A 463 31.51 -6.96 -22.68
C ASP A 463 32.10 -6.00 -21.64
N ALA A 464 31.70 -4.72 -21.66
CA ALA A 464 32.13 -3.73 -20.68
C ALA A 464 31.63 -4.04 -19.26
N ILE A 465 30.37 -4.48 -19.12
CA ILE A 465 29.80 -4.93 -17.83
C ILE A 465 30.55 -6.17 -17.34
N GLY A 466 30.81 -7.15 -18.21
CA GLY A 466 31.58 -8.34 -17.90
C GLY A 466 33.02 -8.02 -17.47
N ALA A 467 33.69 -7.11 -18.18
CA ALA A 467 35.04 -6.63 -17.85
C ALA A 467 35.06 -5.87 -16.53
N PHE A 468 34.09 -4.99 -16.29
CA PHE A 468 33.95 -4.27 -15.02
C PHE A 468 33.66 -5.21 -13.85
N GLY A 469 32.80 -6.21 -14.06
CA GLY A 469 32.52 -7.25 -13.07
C GLY A 469 33.77 -8.05 -12.73
N THR A 470 34.53 -8.48 -13.75
CA THR A 470 35.81 -9.19 -13.59
C THR A 470 36.85 -8.31 -12.88
N TRP A 471 36.89 -7.01 -13.17
CA TRP A 471 37.79 -6.04 -12.51
C TRP A 471 37.46 -5.87 -11.03
N ILE A 472 36.18 -5.72 -10.67
CA ILE A 472 35.73 -5.64 -9.28
C ILE A 472 36.00 -6.94 -8.52
N VAL A 473 35.70 -8.09 -9.12
CA VAL A 473 36.03 -9.42 -8.55
C VAL A 473 37.54 -9.57 -8.36
N GLY A 474 38.35 -9.02 -9.28
CA GLY A 474 39.81 -9.03 -9.24
C GLY A 474 40.43 -8.32 -8.03
N PHE A 475 39.72 -7.38 -7.39
CA PHE A 475 40.15 -6.77 -6.12
C PHE A 475 39.95 -7.68 -4.90
N GLY A 476 39.34 -8.86 -5.06
CA GLY A 476 39.14 -9.83 -3.99
C GLY A 476 38.42 -9.20 -2.78
N GLY A 477 38.96 -9.43 -1.59
CA GLY A 477 38.36 -8.92 -0.35
C GLY A 477 38.22 -7.39 -0.30
N VAL A 478 39.10 -6.65 -0.99
CA VAL A 478 38.99 -5.18 -1.09
C VAL A 478 37.79 -4.79 -1.95
N GLY A 479 37.54 -5.52 -3.05
CA GLY A 479 36.36 -5.32 -3.88
C GLY A 479 35.06 -5.55 -3.09
N SER A 480 35.03 -6.63 -2.30
CA SER A 480 33.90 -6.94 -1.40
C SER A 480 33.68 -5.87 -0.34
N MET A 481 34.77 -5.36 0.27
CA MET A 481 34.71 -4.26 1.24
C MET A 481 34.12 -2.98 0.64
N VAL A 482 34.62 -2.55 -0.52
CA VAL A 482 34.15 -1.34 -1.21
C VAL A 482 32.68 -1.48 -1.59
N PHE A 483 32.30 -2.64 -2.14
CA PHE A 483 30.90 -2.95 -2.46
C PHE A 483 30.00 -2.80 -1.23
N MET A 484 30.37 -3.40 -0.09
CA MET A 484 29.54 -3.35 1.12
C MET A 484 29.46 -1.96 1.75
N ILE A 485 30.54 -1.17 1.70
CA ILE A 485 30.51 0.23 2.14
C ILE A 485 29.56 1.04 1.25
N ALA A 486 29.73 0.95 -0.07
CA ALA A 486 28.88 1.66 -1.02
C ALA A 486 27.42 1.23 -0.89
N ASN A 487 27.16 -0.07 -0.72
CA ASN A 487 25.84 -0.61 -0.49
C ASN A 487 25.15 0.06 0.71
N ARG A 488 25.82 0.13 1.87
CA ARG A 488 25.26 0.79 3.06
C ARG A 488 25.06 2.29 2.82
N LEU A 489 26.06 3.01 2.31
CA LEU A 489 25.94 4.46 2.10
C LEU A 489 24.84 4.87 1.10
N LEU A 490 24.43 3.97 0.20
CA LEU A 490 23.37 4.20 -0.79
C LEU A 490 21.96 3.85 -0.29
N ILE A 491 21.79 3.29 0.91
CA ILE A 491 20.46 2.98 1.47
C ILE A 491 19.59 4.24 1.67
N PRO A 492 20.08 5.38 2.21
CA PRO A 492 19.27 6.59 2.33
C PRO A 492 18.65 7.04 1.01
N LEU A 493 19.32 6.74 -0.11
CA LEU A 493 18.91 7.12 -1.46
C LEU A 493 18.13 6.01 -2.18
N GLY A 494 17.97 4.83 -1.58
CA GLY A 494 17.38 3.64 -2.25
C GLY A 494 18.24 3.06 -3.38
N LEU A 495 19.37 3.67 -3.72
CA LEU A 495 20.22 3.30 -4.85
C LEU A 495 21.02 2.01 -4.63
N HIS A 496 21.08 1.52 -3.40
CA HIS A 496 21.72 0.24 -3.06
C HIS A 496 21.10 -0.95 -3.82
N HIS A 497 19.82 -0.89 -4.21
CA HIS A 497 19.19 -1.91 -5.05
C HIS A 497 19.80 -1.99 -6.45
N VAL A 498 20.20 -0.86 -7.05
CA VAL A 498 20.89 -0.84 -8.35
C VAL A 498 22.25 -1.52 -8.23
N LEU A 499 23.00 -1.18 -7.18
CA LEU A 499 24.29 -1.80 -6.90
C LEU A 499 24.16 -3.32 -6.67
N ASN A 500 23.13 -3.72 -5.93
CA ASN A 500 22.78 -5.12 -5.71
C ASN A 500 22.44 -5.83 -7.02
N SER A 501 21.61 -5.23 -7.88
CA SER A 501 21.23 -5.85 -9.16
C SER A 501 22.44 -6.15 -10.02
N ILE A 502 23.44 -5.27 -10.03
CA ILE A 502 24.69 -5.50 -10.76
C ILE A 502 25.50 -6.63 -10.10
N ALA A 503 25.79 -6.52 -8.79
CA ALA A 503 26.66 -7.49 -8.12
C ALA A 503 26.06 -8.90 -8.07
N TRP A 504 24.77 -9.01 -7.80
CA TRP A 504 24.12 -10.30 -7.55
C TRP A 504 23.65 -10.99 -8.83
N PHE A 505 23.30 -10.23 -9.88
CA PHE A 505 22.74 -10.81 -11.10
C PHE A 505 23.61 -10.64 -12.34
N GLN A 506 24.64 -9.78 -12.34
CA GLN A 506 25.46 -9.53 -13.55
C GLN A 506 26.97 -9.72 -13.37
N ILE A 507 27.52 -9.62 -12.15
CA ILE A 507 28.97 -9.73 -11.96
C ILE A 507 29.45 -11.18 -11.99
N GLY A 508 30.27 -11.46 -13.01
CA GLY A 508 31.01 -12.72 -13.19
C GLY A 508 30.17 -13.83 -13.80
N ASP A 509 30.87 -14.81 -14.37
CA ASP A 509 30.27 -15.90 -15.15
C ASP A 509 30.56 -17.26 -14.52
N TYR A 510 29.60 -18.17 -14.63
CA TYR A 510 29.77 -19.58 -14.26
C TYR A 510 28.99 -20.46 -15.22
N THR A 511 29.61 -21.54 -15.71
CA THR A 511 28.89 -22.56 -16.47
C THR A 511 28.43 -23.66 -15.52
N ASN A 512 27.11 -23.83 -15.38
CA ASN A 512 26.54 -24.83 -14.48
C ASN A 512 26.68 -26.26 -15.05
N ALA A 513 26.27 -27.27 -14.27
CA ALA A 513 26.35 -28.67 -14.68
C ALA A 513 25.51 -29.01 -15.94
N ALA A 514 24.52 -28.17 -16.28
CA ALA A 514 23.71 -28.31 -17.48
C ALA A 514 24.34 -27.66 -18.73
N GLY A 515 25.51 -27.01 -18.59
CA GLY A 515 26.19 -26.30 -19.67
C GLY A 515 25.63 -24.89 -19.92
N GLU A 516 24.80 -24.37 -19.03
CA GLU A 516 24.24 -23.02 -19.12
C GLU A 516 25.17 -22.03 -18.43
N VAL A 517 25.41 -20.89 -19.08
CA VAL A 517 26.16 -19.79 -18.49
C VAL A 517 25.20 -18.95 -17.66
N VAL A 518 25.52 -18.77 -16.38
CA VAL A 518 24.79 -17.94 -15.44
C VAL A 518 25.65 -16.78 -14.94
N HIS A 519 25.00 -15.65 -14.67
CA HIS A 519 25.67 -14.39 -14.31
C HIS A 519 25.31 -13.93 -12.90
N GLY A 520 26.26 -13.26 -12.25
CA GLY A 520 26.06 -12.62 -10.95
C GLY A 520 26.36 -13.49 -9.73
N ASP A 521 26.92 -12.89 -8.69
CA ASP A 521 27.42 -13.58 -7.50
C ASP A 521 26.35 -14.44 -6.80
N LEU A 522 25.10 -13.99 -6.78
CA LEU A 522 23.98 -14.71 -6.18
C LEU A 522 23.58 -15.91 -7.05
N THR A 523 23.33 -15.69 -8.34
CA THR A 523 22.91 -16.75 -9.26
C THR A 523 23.98 -17.83 -9.37
N ARG A 524 25.26 -17.44 -9.43
CA ARG A 524 26.42 -18.34 -9.46
C ARG A 524 26.48 -19.21 -8.20
N PHE A 525 26.32 -18.61 -7.03
CA PHE A 525 26.30 -19.35 -5.75
C PHE A 525 25.21 -20.42 -5.73
N PHE A 526 23.98 -20.08 -6.14
CA PHE A 526 22.85 -21.03 -6.18
C PHE A 526 22.97 -22.08 -7.28
N ASN A 527 23.77 -21.83 -8.32
CA ASN A 527 24.15 -22.83 -9.32
C ASN A 527 25.37 -23.68 -8.91
N GLY A 528 25.88 -23.51 -7.68
CA GLY A 528 26.94 -24.34 -7.11
C GLY A 528 28.36 -23.88 -7.42
N ASP A 529 28.57 -22.63 -7.83
CA ASP A 529 29.91 -22.07 -8.02
C ASP A 529 30.64 -21.92 -6.66
N PRO A 530 31.73 -22.68 -6.40
CA PRO A 530 32.46 -22.63 -5.13
C PRO A 530 33.29 -21.34 -4.96
N THR A 531 33.35 -20.47 -5.98
CA THR A 531 34.04 -19.19 -5.93
C THR A 531 33.10 -18.02 -5.64
N ALA A 532 31.78 -18.22 -5.76
CA ALA A 532 30.76 -17.21 -5.56
C ALA A 532 30.37 -17.01 -4.09
N GLY A 533 29.75 -15.87 -3.78
CA GLY A 533 29.30 -15.47 -2.45
C GLY A 533 30.17 -14.42 -1.77
N MET A 534 31.19 -13.90 -2.45
CA MET A 534 32.08 -12.88 -1.88
C MET A 534 31.38 -11.53 -1.68
N PHE A 535 30.34 -11.21 -2.46
CA PHE A 535 29.54 -9.98 -2.30
C PHE A 535 28.31 -10.20 -1.40
N MET A 536 28.16 -11.41 -0.84
CA MET A 536 27.04 -11.77 0.05
C MET A 536 27.50 -12.07 1.48
N SER A 537 28.66 -12.69 1.66
CA SER A 537 29.08 -13.26 2.94
C SER A 537 29.21 -12.24 4.08
N GLY A 538 29.65 -11.02 3.78
CA GLY A 538 29.86 -9.99 4.80
C GLY A 538 28.58 -9.47 5.46
N PHE A 539 27.40 -9.76 4.90
CA PHE A 539 26.13 -9.35 5.50
C PHE A 539 25.77 -10.18 6.74
N PHE A 540 26.12 -11.48 6.77
CA PHE A 540 25.72 -12.38 7.87
C PHE A 540 26.23 -11.94 9.25
N PRO A 541 27.54 -11.62 9.44
CA PRO A 541 28.02 -11.12 10.74
C PRO A 541 27.30 -9.85 11.20
N ILE A 542 26.88 -9.02 10.24
CA ILE A 542 26.26 -7.73 10.53
C ILE A 542 24.79 -7.91 10.92
N MET A 543 24.01 -8.58 10.08
CA MET A 543 22.55 -8.72 10.28
C MET A 543 22.23 -9.62 11.48
N MET A 544 23.02 -10.70 11.67
CA MET A 544 22.75 -11.68 12.73
C MET A 544 23.34 -11.28 14.09
N PHE A 545 24.42 -10.49 14.14
CA PHE A 545 25.13 -10.25 15.40
C PHE A 545 25.37 -8.78 15.68
N ALA A 546 25.97 -8.05 14.73
CA ALA A 546 26.37 -6.66 14.93
C ALA A 546 25.18 -5.73 15.21
N LEU A 547 24.13 -5.81 14.38
CA LEU A 547 22.95 -4.95 14.51
C LEU A 547 22.09 -5.29 15.73
N PRO A 548 21.85 -6.57 16.10
CA PRO A 548 21.30 -6.90 17.41
C PRO A 548 22.11 -6.35 18.59
N ALA A 549 23.44 -6.36 18.51
CA ALA A 549 24.29 -5.78 19.53
C ALA A 549 24.25 -4.24 19.56
N ALA A 550 24.12 -3.60 18.39
CA ALA A 550 23.86 -2.17 18.27
C ALA A 550 22.52 -1.77 18.90
N ALA A 551 21.48 -2.57 18.66
CA ALA A 551 20.18 -2.42 19.28
C ALA A 551 20.27 -2.47 20.81
N LEU A 552 21.04 -3.42 21.35
CA LEU A 552 21.30 -3.50 22.79
C LEU A 552 22.05 -2.26 23.31
N ALA A 553 23.03 -1.73 22.56
CA ALA A 553 23.74 -0.50 22.93
C ALA A 553 22.79 0.71 22.96
N LEU A 554 21.89 0.83 21.99
CA LEU A 554 20.86 1.88 21.94
C LEU A 554 19.92 1.79 23.15
N ILE A 555 19.44 0.58 23.49
CA ILE A 555 18.61 0.36 24.68
C ILE A 555 19.34 0.77 25.97
N HIS A 556 20.60 0.36 26.13
CA HIS A 556 21.37 0.66 27.34
C HIS A 556 21.78 2.12 27.47
N THR A 557 21.86 2.85 26.36
CA THR A 557 22.21 4.28 26.35
C THR A 557 20.99 5.21 26.37
N ALA A 558 19.78 4.70 26.11
CA ALA A 558 18.55 5.45 26.32
C ALA A 558 18.40 5.91 27.78
N ARG A 559 17.74 7.06 27.96
CA ARG A 559 17.42 7.59 29.28
C ARG A 559 16.61 6.58 30.10
N PRO A 560 16.83 6.45 31.42
CA PRO A 560 16.18 5.42 32.26
C PRO A 560 14.66 5.33 32.06
N GLU A 561 13.99 6.47 31.97
CA GLU A 561 12.54 6.63 31.81
C GLU A 561 12.03 6.22 30.41
N LYS A 562 12.84 6.42 29.36
CA LYS A 562 12.51 6.02 27.97
C LYS A 562 12.99 4.60 27.62
N ARG A 563 13.82 3.95 28.47
CA ARG A 563 14.47 2.66 28.19
C ARG A 563 13.49 1.52 27.92
N LYS A 564 12.36 1.43 28.63
CA LYS A 564 11.37 0.36 28.42
C LYS A 564 10.72 0.45 27.03
N MET A 565 10.40 1.67 26.61
CA MET A 565 9.87 1.99 25.29
C MET A 565 10.91 1.73 24.18
N VAL A 566 12.16 2.12 24.40
CA VAL A 566 13.26 1.81 23.46
C VAL A 566 13.50 0.29 23.39
N ALA A 567 13.40 -0.43 24.51
CA ALA A 567 13.55 -1.89 24.51
C ALA A 567 12.45 -2.61 23.71
N SER A 568 11.18 -2.22 23.84
CA SER A 568 10.07 -2.86 23.11
C SER A 568 10.22 -2.75 21.59
N ILE A 569 10.84 -1.67 21.15
CA ILE A 569 11.18 -1.38 19.76
C ILE A 569 12.34 -2.24 19.26
N PHE A 570 13.47 -2.12 19.95
CA PHE A 570 14.76 -2.53 19.40
C PHE A 570 14.95 -4.03 19.51
N ILE A 571 14.28 -4.69 20.46
CA ILE A 571 14.26 -6.16 20.55
C ILE A 571 13.53 -6.76 19.34
N GLY A 572 12.35 -6.24 18.97
CA GLY A 572 11.60 -6.74 17.81
C GLY A 572 12.38 -6.56 16.50
N ALA A 573 12.97 -5.38 16.32
CA ALA A 573 13.81 -5.08 15.16
C ALA A 573 15.11 -5.92 15.12
N ALA A 574 15.73 -6.19 16.27
CA ALA A 574 16.89 -7.08 16.38
C ALA A 574 16.54 -8.54 16.05
N VAL A 575 15.39 -9.03 16.49
CA VAL A 575 14.92 -10.38 16.16
C VAL A 575 14.61 -10.49 14.66
N ALA A 576 13.99 -9.47 14.06
CA ALA A 576 13.76 -9.43 12.61
C ALA A 576 15.09 -9.44 11.83
N SER A 577 16.03 -8.58 12.18
CA SER A 577 17.39 -8.56 11.61
C SER A 577 18.08 -9.92 11.74
N PHE A 578 18.00 -10.54 12.91
CA PHE A 578 18.62 -11.83 13.14
C PHE A 578 17.99 -12.95 12.31
N LEU A 579 16.66 -13.06 12.28
CA LEU A 579 15.96 -14.17 11.64
C LEU A 579 15.91 -14.03 10.13
N THR A 580 15.52 -12.85 9.65
CA THR A 580 15.22 -12.60 8.23
C THR A 580 16.27 -11.76 7.54
N GLY A 581 17.13 -11.07 8.30
CA GLY A 581 18.14 -10.18 7.73
C GLY A 581 17.62 -8.78 7.38
N ILE A 582 16.38 -8.45 7.76
CA ILE A 582 15.78 -7.12 7.55
C ILE A 582 16.35 -6.14 8.57
N THR A 583 16.96 -5.06 8.09
CA THR A 583 17.82 -4.19 8.93
C THR A 583 17.39 -2.74 8.97
N GLU A 584 16.55 -2.34 8.03
CA GLU A 584 15.93 -1.04 7.89
C GLU A 584 15.30 -0.54 9.20
N PRO A 585 14.56 -1.34 10.00
CA PRO A 585 13.95 -0.83 11.23
C PRO A 585 14.99 -0.40 12.27
N LEU A 586 16.19 -1.01 12.24
CA LEU A 586 17.31 -0.65 13.10
C LEU A 586 18.13 0.48 12.51
N GLU A 587 18.61 0.33 11.28
CA GLU A 587 19.50 1.29 10.62
C GLU A 587 18.85 2.67 10.53
N PHE A 588 17.56 2.74 10.17
CA PHE A 588 16.85 4.00 10.02
C PHE A 588 16.59 4.73 11.32
N SER A 589 16.60 4.03 12.45
CA SER A 589 16.40 4.65 13.77
C SER A 589 17.56 5.55 14.18
N PHE A 590 18.78 5.34 13.65
CA PHE A 590 19.95 6.14 13.98
C PHE A 590 20.64 6.79 12.78
N MET A 591 20.32 6.37 11.54
CA MET A 591 20.95 6.91 10.33
C MET A 591 20.82 8.42 10.17
N PHE A 592 19.63 8.97 10.49
CA PHE A 592 19.36 10.40 10.40
C PHE A 592 19.62 11.14 11.71
N ALA A 593 19.31 10.50 12.85
CA ALA A 593 19.49 11.08 14.17
C ALA A 593 20.96 11.12 14.63
N ALA A 594 21.78 10.20 14.12
CA ALA A 594 23.20 10.09 14.41
C ALA A 594 24.00 9.62 13.17
N PRO A 595 24.13 10.47 12.12
CA PRO A 595 24.78 10.10 10.86
C PRO A 595 26.22 9.57 11.03
N LEU A 596 26.93 10.04 12.06
CA LEU A 596 28.26 9.54 12.39
C LEU A 596 28.27 8.04 12.74
N LEU A 597 27.27 7.55 13.48
CA LEU A 597 27.13 6.11 13.76
C LEU A 597 26.87 5.32 12.49
N TYR A 598 26.15 5.91 11.54
CA TYR A 598 25.83 5.27 10.27
C TYR A 598 27.06 5.13 9.37
N VAL A 599 27.90 6.16 9.29
CA VAL A 599 29.17 6.08 8.55
C VAL A 599 30.07 5.00 9.17
N VAL A 600 30.17 4.95 10.50
CA VAL A 600 30.94 3.89 11.19
C VAL A 600 30.35 2.50 10.91
N HIS A 601 29.03 2.36 10.95
CA HIS A 601 28.34 1.13 10.59
C HIS A 601 28.66 0.69 9.14
N ALA A 602 28.64 1.61 8.18
CA ALA A 602 28.98 1.31 6.79
C ALA A 602 30.42 0.80 6.64
N ILE A 603 31.38 1.45 7.32
CA ILE A 603 32.80 1.05 7.31
C ILE A 603 32.98 -0.33 7.94
N LEU A 604 32.36 -0.59 9.09
CA LEU A 604 32.45 -1.88 9.77
C LEU A 604 31.78 -3.00 8.96
N THR A 605 30.70 -2.68 8.24
CA THR A 605 30.06 -3.61 7.30
C THR A 605 31.00 -3.99 6.16
N GLY A 606 31.76 -3.04 5.62
CA GLY A 606 32.86 -3.33 4.69
C GLY A 606 33.97 -4.18 5.30
N ALA A 607 34.36 -3.90 6.54
CA ALA A 607 35.38 -4.69 7.24
C ALA A 607 34.92 -6.14 7.45
N ALA A 608 33.63 -6.38 7.73
CA ALA A 608 33.07 -7.72 7.80
C ALA A 608 33.22 -8.44 6.46
N ALA A 609 32.94 -7.76 5.34
CA ALA A 609 33.16 -8.29 3.98
C ALA A 609 34.60 -8.76 3.77
N LEU A 610 35.56 -7.91 4.10
CA LEU A 610 36.99 -8.21 3.97
C LEU A 610 37.39 -9.40 4.85
N ILE A 611 36.97 -9.41 6.11
CA ILE A 611 37.30 -10.49 7.06
C ILE A 611 36.72 -11.83 6.59
N MET A 612 35.45 -11.84 6.17
CA MET A 612 34.81 -13.05 5.64
C MET A 612 35.53 -13.58 4.40
N TYR A 613 35.96 -12.68 3.51
CA TYR A 613 36.79 -13.04 2.36
C TYR A 613 38.15 -13.63 2.77
N LEU A 614 38.88 -12.98 3.70
CA LEU A 614 40.19 -13.43 4.16
C LEU A 614 40.14 -14.79 4.86
N LEU A 615 39.04 -15.08 5.56
CA LEU A 615 38.78 -16.38 6.18
C LEU A 615 38.25 -17.42 5.18
N ASN A 616 38.15 -17.06 3.90
CA ASN A 616 37.59 -17.88 2.83
C ASN A 616 36.20 -18.42 3.19
N VAL A 617 35.37 -17.58 3.80
CA VAL A 617 33.96 -17.88 4.09
C VAL A 617 33.11 -17.42 2.92
N LYS A 618 32.32 -18.35 2.38
CA LYS A 618 31.38 -18.07 1.28
C LYS A 618 29.99 -18.51 1.68
N LEU A 619 29.10 -17.55 1.84
CA LEU A 619 27.70 -17.72 2.19
C LEU A 619 26.86 -17.01 1.15
N GLY A 620 25.70 -17.57 0.84
CA GLY A 620 24.70 -16.95 -0.01
C GLY A 620 23.37 -16.82 0.69
N PHE A 621 22.59 -15.84 0.26
CA PHE A 621 21.23 -15.60 0.71
C PHE A 621 20.34 -15.36 -0.49
N ALA A 622 19.06 -15.70 -0.36
CA ALA A 622 18.08 -15.37 -1.39
C ALA A 622 17.27 -14.12 -1.03
N PHE A 623 17.27 -13.73 0.25
CA PHE A 623 16.55 -12.55 0.69
C PHE A 623 17.45 -11.50 1.34
N SER A 624 17.97 -11.74 2.56
CA SER A 624 18.65 -10.66 3.29
C SER A 624 19.69 -11.12 4.32
N ALA A 625 20.24 -12.34 4.18
CA ALA A 625 21.33 -12.84 5.02
C ALA A 625 20.97 -13.02 6.52
N GLY A 626 19.71 -13.39 6.79
CA GLY A 626 19.27 -13.79 8.13
C GLY A 626 19.64 -15.23 8.49
N LEU A 627 19.30 -15.64 9.72
CA LEU A 627 19.48 -17.01 10.19
C LEU A 627 18.83 -18.03 9.26
N ILE A 628 17.66 -17.71 8.71
CA ILE A 628 16.95 -18.62 7.79
C ILE A 628 17.80 -18.88 6.55
N ASP A 629 18.30 -17.82 5.89
CA ASP A 629 19.20 -17.95 4.74
C ASP A 629 20.47 -18.72 5.12
N TYR A 630 21.04 -18.43 6.29
CA TYR A 630 22.26 -19.08 6.77
C TYR A 630 22.07 -20.60 6.89
N LEU A 631 20.99 -21.04 7.54
CA LEU A 631 20.69 -22.46 7.77
C LEU A 631 20.32 -23.19 6.48
N VAL A 632 19.46 -22.57 5.66
CA VAL A 632 18.94 -23.17 4.43
C VAL A 632 20.05 -23.34 3.38
N ASN A 633 21.01 -22.41 3.32
CA ASN A 633 22.07 -22.42 2.32
C ASN A 633 23.41 -23.00 2.81
N MET A 634 23.44 -23.63 4.00
CA MET A 634 24.69 -24.17 4.58
C MET A 634 25.42 -25.14 3.66
N LYS A 635 24.68 -25.92 2.85
CA LYS A 635 25.27 -26.95 1.98
C LYS A 635 26.09 -26.40 0.81
N LEU A 636 25.69 -25.24 0.29
CA LEU A 636 26.42 -24.52 -0.75
C LEU A 636 27.58 -23.69 -0.18
N SER A 637 27.62 -23.53 1.15
CA SER A 637 28.52 -22.61 1.80
C SER A 637 29.93 -23.17 1.96
N THR A 638 30.94 -22.29 1.86
CA THR A 638 32.34 -22.58 2.21
C THR A 638 32.66 -22.05 3.60
N ASN A 639 33.23 -22.88 4.47
CA ASN A 639 33.59 -22.54 5.86
C ASN A 639 32.48 -21.84 6.68
N PRO A 640 31.20 -22.25 6.60
CA PRO A 640 30.10 -21.48 7.20
C PRO A 640 30.23 -21.31 8.72
N LEU A 641 30.81 -22.29 9.42
CA LEU A 641 30.95 -22.25 10.88
C LEU A 641 31.87 -21.13 11.38
N LEU A 642 32.83 -20.64 10.57
CA LEU A 642 33.69 -19.51 10.92
C LEU A 642 32.91 -18.19 10.99
N MET A 643 31.71 -18.12 10.40
CA MET A 643 30.84 -16.95 10.49
C MET A 643 30.42 -16.66 11.94
N ILE A 644 30.15 -17.70 12.74
CA ILE A 644 29.66 -17.54 14.13
C ILE A 644 30.66 -16.78 15.02
N PRO A 645 31.94 -17.20 15.14
CA PRO A 645 32.91 -16.45 15.94
C PRO A 645 33.18 -15.05 15.39
N VAL A 646 33.15 -14.86 14.06
CA VAL A 646 33.28 -13.52 13.45
C VAL A 646 32.09 -12.64 13.84
N GLY A 647 30.87 -13.16 13.72
CA GLY A 647 29.63 -12.48 14.13
C GLY A 647 29.66 -12.08 15.60
N LEU A 648 30.05 -13.00 16.49
CA LEU A 648 30.20 -12.71 17.92
C LEU A 648 31.25 -11.61 18.19
N ALA A 649 32.38 -11.63 17.49
CA ALA A 649 33.38 -10.56 17.59
C ALA A 649 32.81 -9.20 17.13
N PHE A 650 32.07 -9.19 16.03
CA PHE A 650 31.37 -7.98 15.56
C PHE A 650 30.30 -7.50 16.53
N ALA A 651 29.55 -8.40 17.19
CA ALA A 651 28.62 -8.02 18.25
C ALA A 651 29.33 -7.31 19.41
N VAL A 652 30.48 -7.82 19.86
CA VAL A 652 31.29 -7.17 20.89
C VAL A 652 31.73 -5.77 20.42
N VAL A 653 32.33 -5.68 19.23
CA VAL A 653 32.81 -4.40 18.67
C VAL A 653 31.67 -3.39 18.56
N TYR A 654 30.54 -3.78 17.96
CA TYR A 654 29.39 -2.89 17.78
C TYR A 654 28.82 -2.43 19.11
N TYR A 655 28.60 -3.34 20.06
CA TYR A 655 28.03 -2.96 21.37
C TYR A 655 28.88 -1.90 22.07
N PHE A 656 30.19 -2.15 22.21
CA PHE A 656 31.08 -1.23 22.91
C PHE A 656 31.31 0.07 22.14
N LEU A 657 31.50 0.00 20.82
CA LEU A 657 31.76 1.17 20.00
C LEU A 657 30.53 2.09 19.91
N PHE A 658 29.34 1.54 19.65
CA PHE A 658 28.11 2.33 19.63
C PHE A 658 27.88 2.97 20.98
N ARG A 659 27.96 2.20 22.07
CA ARG A 659 27.78 2.73 23.42
C ARG A 659 28.79 3.85 23.74
N PHE A 660 30.05 3.66 23.37
CA PHE A 660 31.09 4.67 23.55
C PHE A 660 30.77 5.94 22.76
N MET A 661 30.47 5.84 21.46
CA MET A 661 30.21 6.99 20.60
C MET A 661 28.95 7.75 21.03
N ILE A 662 27.87 7.04 21.38
CA ILE A 662 26.63 7.65 21.85
C ILE A 662 26.86 8.49 23.10
N VAL A 663 27.59 7.94 24.08
CA VAL A 663 27.87 8.64 25.34
C VAL A 663 28.92 9.74 25.16
N LYS A 664 30.00 9.48 24.43
CA LYS A 664 31.14 10.41 24.27
C LYS A 664 30.78 11.64 23.45
N PHE A 665 30.01 11.48 22.39
CA PHE A 665 29.60 12.58 21.51
C PHE A 665 28.18 13.08 21.81
N ASN A 666 27.55 12.57 22.88
CA ASN A 666 26.18 12.89 23.26
C ASN A 666 25.18 12.81 22.09
N LEU A 667 25.28 11.74 21.31
CA LEU A 667 24.46 11.57 20.11
C LEU A 667 22.98 11.43 20.51
N LYS A 668 22.10 12.11 19.76
CA LYS A 668 20.63 12.12 19.96
C LYS A 668 19.97 10.88 19.38
N THR A 669 20.44 9.70 19.81
CA THR A 669 19.81 8.43 19.42
C THR A 669 18.43 8.28 20.06
N PRO A 670 17.54 7.43 19.53
CA PRO A 670 16.19 7.25 20.07
C PRO A 670 16.16 7.03 21.58
N GLY A 671 15.39 7.87 22.30
CA GLY A 671 15.33 7.87 23.76
C GLY A 671 16.41 8.70 24.47
N ARG A 672 17.13 9.57 23.74
CA ARG A 672 18.11 10.56 24.25
C ARG A 672 17.84 11.99 23.75
N GLU A 673 16.68 12.25 23.18
CA GLU A 673 16.23 13.58 22.71
C GLU A 673 16.12 14.58 23.89
N ASP A 674 16.26 15.90 23.66
CA ASP A 674 16.17 16.93 24.72
C ASP A 674 14.72 17.26 25.09
N ASP A 675 14.43 17.47 26.37
CA ASP A 675 13.06 17.70 26.88
C ASP A 675 12.47 19.05 26.43
N ALA A 676 13.25 19.92 25.79
CA ALA A 676 12.79 21.19 25.23
C ALA A 676 11.99 21.04 23.92
N ASP A 677 12.08 19.89 23.26
CA ASP A 677 11.18 19.53 22.16
C ASP A 677 9.85 18.91 22.68
N ASP A 678 9.70 18.81 24.01
CA ASP A 678 8.57 18.18 24.74
C ASP A 678 7.73 19.20 25.57
N ALA A 679 7.85 20.52 25.31
CA ALA A 679 7.14 21.56 26.08
C ALA A 679 6.06 22.31 25.27
N ASP A 680 4.90 21.68 25.09
CA ASP A 680 3.60 22.36 25.26
C ASP A 680 2.54 21.29 25.58
N VAL A 681 2.36 21.02 26.87
CA VAL A 681 1.29 20.17 27.39
C VAL A 681 0.36 21.07 28.20
N PRO A 682 -0.81 21.45 27.69
CA PRO A 682 -1.93 21.73 28.55
C PRO A 682 -2.41 20.39 29.09
N THR A 683 -2.21 20.20 30.39
CA THR A 683 -2.90 19.19 31.17
C THR A 683 -4.39 19.54 31.19
N ASP A 684 -5.20 18.82 30.43
CA ASP A 684 -6.54 18.46 30.90
C ASP A 684 -6.86 17.03 30.48
N ALA A 685 -6.97 16.19 31.50
CA ALA A 685 -7.43 14.83 31.37
C ALA A 685 -8.96 14.83 31.38
N SER A 686 -9.58 14.43 30.27
CA SER A 686 -10.80 13.64 30.32
C SER A 686 -10.93 12.75 29.09
N ALA A 687 -11.50 11.58 29.34
CA ALA A 687 -11.61 10.42 28.47
C ALA A 687 -12.31 10.72 27.13
N VAL A 688 -12.01 9.96 26.07
CA VAL A 688 -12.91 8.91 25.53
C VAL A 688 -12.10 8.02 24.56
N ALA A 689 -12.04 6.73 24.87
CA ALA A 689 -11.79 5.66 23.92
C ALA A 689 -12.94 4.67 24.05
N ALA A 690 -13.70 4.42 22.98
CA ALA A 690 -14.41 3.15 22.81
C ALA A 690 -14.91 2.98 21.36
N ALA A 691 -14.31 1.98 20.70
CA ALA A 691 -14.87 1.10 19.65
C ALA A 691 -13.94 0.86 18.43
N SER A 692 -12.62 0.81 18.64
CA SER A 692 -11.69 0.03 17.78
C SER A 692 -10.41 -0.40 18.52
N ALA A 693 -10.42 -0.26 19.85
CA ALA A 693 -9.21 -0.26 20.68
C ALA A 693 -8.70 -1.66 21.09
N ASP A 694 -9.05 -2.74 20.38
CA ASP A 694 -8.43 -4.05 20.62
C ASP A 694 -7.53 -4.54 19.49
N THR A 695 -7.62 -3.96 18.30
CA THR A 695 -6.66 -4.26 17.24
C THR A 695 -5.44 -3.36 17.33
N LYS A 696 -4.27 -3.90 16.98
CA LYS A 696 -3.02 -3.15 16.94
C LYS A 696 -3.15 -1.93 16.01
N ALA A 697 -3.79 -2.09 14.86
CA ALA A 697 -4.08 -1.00 13.91
C ALA A 697 -4.93 0.12 14.51
N GLY A 698 -5.99 -0.17 15.28
CA GLY A 698 -6.80 0.86 15.93
C GLY A 698 -6.03 1.65 16.98
N LYS A 699 -5.17 0.98 17.74
CA LYS A 699 -4.27 1.64 18.71
C LYS A 699 -3.21 2.49 17.99
N VAL A 700 -2.69 2.02 16.84
CA VAL A 700 -1.72 2.77 16.03
C VAL A 700 -2.38 4.00 15.42
N LEU A 701 -3.59 3.86 14.88
CA LEU A 701 -4.38 4.97 14.38
C LEU A 701 -4.65 6.04 15.45
N ALA A 702 -5.03 5.61 16.67
CA ALA A 702 -5.16 6.53 17.80
C ALA A 702 -3.83 7.22 18.15
N GLY A 703 -2.72 6.47 18.14
CA GLY A 703 -1.38 7.02 18.38
C GLY A 703 -0.90 7.99 17.29
N ILE A 704 -1.44 7.92 16.07
CA ILE A 704 -1.15 8.89 15.00
C ILE A 704 -2.00 10.17 15.15
N GLY A 705 -2.90 10.26 16.13
CA GLY A 705 -3.83 11.39 16.29
C GLY A 705 -5.19 11.14 15.65
N GLY A 706 -5.50 9.87 15.32
CA GLY A 706 -6.77 9.45 14.74
C GLY A 706 -6.84 9.64 13.22
N THR A 707 -7.95 9.16 12.63
CA THR A 707 -8.22 9.26 11.19
C THR A 707 -8.14 10.69 10.67
N ASN A 708 -8.61 11.65 11.49
CA ASN A 708 -8.66 13.07 11.16
C ASN A 708 -7.28 13.71 11.03
N ASN A 709 -6.25 13.14 11.67
CA ASN A 709 -4.89 13.62 11.55
C ASN A 709 -4.19 13.09 10.30
N ILE A 710 -4.72 12.07 9.60
CA ILE A 710 -4.07 11.44 8.45
C ILE A 710 -4.61 12.04 7.14
N GLU A 711 -3.72 12.63 6.34
CA GLU A 711 -3.99 13.07 4.95
C GLU A 711 -3.74 11.96 3.94
N SER A 712 -2.63 11.23 4.09
CA SER A 712 -2.37 10.02 3.33
C SER A 712 -1.67 8.99 4.19
N ILE A 713 -1.96 7.73 3.93
CA ILE A 713 -1.31 6.60 4.58
C ILE A 713 -0.88 5.60 3.54
N ASP A 714 0.41 5.32 3.55
CA ASP A 714 1.05 4.31 2.74
C ASP A 714 2.05 3.52 3.59
N ALA A 715 2.69 2.50 3.03
CA ALA A 715 3.75 1.80 3.73
C ALA A 715 4.75 1.20 2.76
N CYS A 716 6.02 1.34 3.10
CA CYS A 716 7.04 0.41 2.63
C CYS A 716 7.19 -0.73 3.65
N ILE A 717 7.89 -1.81 3.27
CA ILE A 717 8.07 -3.04 4.09
C ILE A 717 8.24 -2.73 5.58
N THR A 718 9.06 -1.74 5.92
CA THR A 718 9.42 -1.45 7.32
C THR A 718 8.85 -0.16 7.91
N ARG A 719 8.16 0.67 7.11
CA ARG A 719 7.66 1.96 7.58
C ARG A 719 6.26 2.23 7.07
N LEU A 720 5.39 2.62 8.01
CA LEU A 720 4.13 3.26 7.74
C LEU A 720 4.42 4.73 7.41
N ARG A 721 4.19 5.13 6.16
CA ARG A 721 4.36 6.50 5.68
C ARG A 721 3.05 7.23 5.82
N LEU A 722 3.09 8.35 6.49
CA LEU A 722 1.95 9.19 6.76
C LEU A 722 2.26 10.57 6.21
N VAL A 723 1.28 11.18 5.59
CA VAL A 723 1.19 12.63 5.57
C VAL A 723 0.09 12.95 6.56
N VAL A 724 0.41 13.70 7.60
CA VAL A 724 -0.51 14.09 8.66
C VAL A 724 -0.73 15.61 8.64
N ARG A 725 -1.90 16.03 9.15
CA ARG A 725 -2.26 17.45 9.25
C ARG A 725 -1.48 18.15 10.35
N ASP A 726 -1.30 17.47 11.47
CA ASP A 726 -0.54 17.95 12.62
C ASP A 726 0.41 16.85 13.11
N ASP A 727 1.70 17.02 12.85
CA ASP A 727 2.74 16.09 13.30
C ASP A 727 2.99 16.14 14.82
N LYS A 728 2.44 17.14 15.52
CA LYS A 728 2.43 17.23 16.99
C LYS A 728 1.31 16.42 17.63
N ALA A 729 0.21 16.20 16.91
CA ALA A 729 -0.88 15.33 17.36
C ALA A 729 -0.50 13.84 17.33
N ILE A 730 0.63 13.49 16.72
CA ILE A 730 1.19 12.14 16.79
C ILE A 730 1.79 11.89 18.18
N ASN A 731 1.23 10.90 18.86
CA ASN A 731 1.74 10.41 20.12
C ASN A 731 2.85 9.38 19.90
N ASP A 732 4.07 9.88 19.79
CA ASP A 732 5.29 9.07 19.62
C ASP A 732 5.37 7.96 20.67
N GLN A 733 5.00 8.23 21.92
CA GLN A 733 5.09 7.26 23.01
C GLN A 733 4.09 6.11 22.82
N ALA A 734 2.84 6.41 22.44
CA ALA A 734 1.81 5.41 22.17
C ALA A 734 2.22 4.52 20.99
N LEU A 735 2.72 5.10 19.90
CA LEU A 735 3.17 4.36 18.73
C LEU A 735 4.36 3.45 19.03
N LYS A 736 5.32 3.95 19.81
CA LYS A 736 6.47 3.17 20.28
C LYS A 736 6.06 2.02 21.20
N GLN A 737 5.05 2.20 22.06
CA GLN A 737 4.48 1.11 22.88
C GLN A 737 3.79 0.03 22.02
N LEU A 738 3.28 0.41 20.86
CA LEU A 738 2.68 -0.49 19.88
C LEU A 738 3.73 -1.13 18.95
N GLY A 739 5.03 -0.93 19.21
CA GLY A 739 6.12 -1.54 18.46
C GLY A 739 6.63 -0.73 17.28
N ALA A 740 6.32 0.58 17.20
CA ALA A 740 6.97 1.48 16.24
C ALA A 740 8.41 1.72 16.66
N SER A 741 9.36 1.27 15.84
CA SER A 741 10.80 1.38 16.11
C SER A 741 11.41 2.77 15.98
N GLY A 742 10.66 3.69 15.38
CA GLY A 742 10.99 5.09 15.27
C GLY A 742 9.82 5.85 14.67
N ILE A 743 9.76 7.14 14.94
CA ILE A 743 8.89 8.08 14.26
C ILE A 743 9.81 9.14 13.68
N MET A 744 9.73 9.37 12.38
CA MET A 744 10.57 10.33 11.67
C MET A 744 9.69 11.40 11.05
N ARG A 745 9.83 12.63 11.54
CA ARG A 745 9.16 13.82 10.98
C ARG A 745 10.06 14.39 9.89
N LEU A 746 9.59 14.33 8.64
CA LEU A 746 10.31 14.80 7.45
C LEU A 746 9.99 16.27 7.10
N GLY A 747 9.10 16.91 7.87
CA GLY A 747 8.63 18.27 7.64
C GLY A 747 7.37 18.32 6.76
N GLY A 748 6.57 19.38 6.89
CA GLY A 748 5.35 19.58 6.11
C GLY A 748 4.27 18.51 6.33
N GLY A 749 4.16 17.98 7.56
CA GLY A 749 3.20 16.92 7.89
C GLY A 749 3.64 15.50 7.48
N ALA A 750 4.73 15.34 6.73
CA ALA A 750 5.23 14.01 6.37
C ALA A 750 5.87 13.32 7.58
N VAL A 751 5.32 12.18 8.00
CA VAL A 751 5.78 11.39 9.15
C VAL A 751 5.90 9.93 8.79
N GLN A 752 7.02 9.29 9.13
CA GLN A 752 7.23 7.86 8.92
C GLN A 752 7.33 7.14 10.25
N VAL A 753 6.44 6.19 10.48
CA VAL A 753 6.39 5.36 11.69
C VAL A 753 6.90 3.96 11.35
N ILE A 754 7.99 3.54 11.97
CA ILE A 754 8.76 2.37 11.54
C ILE A 754 8.27 1.11 12.27
N PHE A 755 7.26 0.39 11.76
CA PHE A 755 6.76 -0.84 12.42
C PHE A 755 7.48 -2.14 12.00
N GLY A 756 8.52 -2.06 11.17
CA GLY A 756 9.10 -3.26 10.55
C GLY A 756 8.11 -3.89 9.57
N THR A 757 8.26 -5.18 9.27
CA THR A 757 7.46 -5.93 8.27
C THR A 757 5.94 -5.85 8.44
N GLN A 758 5.46 -5.35 9.58
CA GLN A 758 4.05 -5.16 9.89
C GLN A 758 3.48 -3.86 9.31
N SER A 759 4.32 -2.99 8.73
CA SER A 759 3.89 -1.66 8.27
C SER A 759 2.86 -1.74 7.15
N GLU A 760 2.99 -2.70 6.24
CA GLU A 760 2.06 -2.90 5.13
C GLU A 760 0.70 -3.44 5.62
N ILE A 761 0.73 -4.41 6.53
CA ILE A 761 -0.50 -4.95 7.15
C ILE A 761 -1.19 -3.86 7.99
N LEU A 762 -0.42 -3.08 8.75
CA LEU A 762 -0.94 -1.95 9.53
C LEU A 762 -1.52 -0.86 8.63
N LYS A 763 -0.91 -0.55 7.48
CA LYS A 763 -1.50 0.37 6.48
C LYS A 763 -2.86 -0.15 6.04
N ASP A 764 -2.95 -1.41 5.63
CA ASP A 764 -4.19 -1.97 5.10
C ASP A 764 -5.29 -2.08 6.18
N GLU A 765 -4.93 -2.44 7.40
CA GLU A 765 -5.86 -2.48 8.53
C GLU A 765 -6.29 -1.07 8.96
N ILE A 766 -5.38 -0.11 9.02
CA ILE A 766 -5.71 1.28 9.32
C ILE A 766 -6.59 1.87 8.21
N LYS A 767 -6.33 1.56 6.93
CA LYS A 767 -7.20 1.94 5.81
C LYS A 767 -8.60 1.33 5.87
N LYS A 768 -8.78 0.21 6.59
CA LYS A 768 -10.11 -0.38 6.85
C LYS A 768 -10.80 0.28 8.06
N LEU A 769 -10.03 0.89 8.95
CA LEU A 769 -10.51 1.62 10.14
C LEU A 769 -10.75 3.11 9.86
N MET A 770 -10.14 3.63 8.79
CA MET A 770 -10.41 4.93 8.15
C MET A 770 -11.55 4.81 7.15
#